data_AF-A0A7S4ANZ9-F1
#
_entry.id   AF-A0A7S4ANZ9-F1
#
_cell.length_a   1.000
_cell.length_b   1.000
_cell.length_c   1.000
_cell.angle_alpha   90.00
_cell.angle_beta   90.00
_cell.angle_gamma   90.00
#
_symmetry.space_group_name_H-M   'P 1'
#
loop_
_entity.id
_entity.type
_entity.pdbx_description
1 polymer ?
#
loop_
_entity_poly.entity_id
_entity_poly.type
_entity_poly.pdbx_seq_one_letter_code
_entity_poly.pdbx_strand_id
1 'polypeptide(L)'
;MKSYPIVSIATTLLFSLHAVAGEDSTVADGTDLGGGVITRTDVKKFADLSLDVRDIEQSISGGNTNEALSIYRGGKHSERRLTELSTKLANEPVANATPLFLFQLHGLGGRSIDLEELSGNAAYADSYVRSAIQNGRSTASTAALVLNTWMYAGDTLYKGTSTCQKKTEADNPSQFKSTSHGFDEFIALWIGSGQTHGSSEGSSLYALAERADRFFTPVLEDGEANTYDNDNDSETRALAESPVNKNLKLWYQEGASILSIPGVCTKFNPDSSKQLWSVVNRINTQMYIPLMQMLIVSILEKDVLATELYATAIVPQLAQCRPSVYDRLNEELLEGQPNFQRTNILLKDLQDIYSCFGITCDEIGTVAKKYKDFGMPECVAPRGDAPMALYKPSTNIQPVARIDLDVLQIRILTSMGSFDFAKLFYLYGRNSPRQRDSENDPYSFYSLSELAISTSRQNAEPYYSAFISYHNHPTYADVLIQNTLEGVGKWDSTKSVEQRSAVITEASSFLVLYLHLIAQINDAVNSCRNTDQDGEYELTHPWDEVAALTIGSLEGMKEGGSSNILDGQMIWGLGSQRGYQFQTENSRGYAKVNSELEDLLYAGRGEIDALNCDMLEETAENIKIITIIPLLQSVLKYAILNDELPANSPSANLALGEIFALAIIPILQMYDPPSAQILEENMITHSGIKPVRGGAQQVANAIGSAALAMGISPRDLGSTSEADPSRLYGGSPSPSIQPRLLSALATVGTIVFLLF
;
A
#
# COMPACT_ATOMS: atom_id res chain seq x y z
N MET A 1 21.05 23.24 -49.92
CA MET A 1 19.80 23.34 -50.71
C MET A 1 18.73 23.93 -49.80
N LYS A 2 18.19 25.10 -50.20
CA LYS A 2 16.90 25.73 -49.85
C LYS A 2 16.39 25.72 -48.39
N SER A 3 16.52 26.89 -47.79
CA SER A 3 15.71 27.46 -46.71
C SER A 3 14.31 27.87 -47.19
N TYR A 4 13.27 27.71 -46.33
CA TYR A 4 12.01 28.50 -46.21
C TYR A 4 11.18 27.97 -45.00
N PRO A 5 10.21 28.73 -44.44
CA PRO A 5 10.20 29.05 -43.01
C PRO A 5 9.07 28.40 -42.20
N ILE A 6 9.25 28.43 -40.88
CA ILE A 6 8.29 28.08 -39.84
C ILE A 6 7.13 29.08 -39.86
N VAL A 7 5.91 28.59 -40.03
CA VAL A 7 4.67 29.34 -39.77
C VAL A 7 3.98 28.71 -38.56
N SER A 8 3.94 29.50 -37.48
CA SER A 8 3.09 29.30 -36.32
C SER A 8 1.62 29.41 -36.72
N ILE A 9 0.82 28.38 -36.41
CA ILE A 9 -0.64 28.48 -36.39
C ILE A 9 -1.12 27.84 -35.08
N ALA A 10 -1.18 28.67 -34.05
CA ALA A 10 -2.06 28.46 -32.91
C ALA A 10 -3.43 29.05 -33.27
N THR A 11 -4.43 28.23 -33.62
CA THR A 11 -5.85 28.62 -33.56
C THR A 11 -6.76 27.38 -33.59
N THR A 12 -7.42 27.10 -32.46
CA THR A 12 -8.80 26.64 -32.33
C THR A 12 -9.26 25.45 -33.18
N LEU A 13 -9.25 24.25 -32.60
CA LEU A 13 -10.08 23.12 -33.03
C LEU A 13 -11.06 22.74 -31.91
N LEU A 14 -12.16 23.49 -31.86
CA LEU A 14 -13.43 23.03 -31.31
C LEU A 14 -13.97 21.94 -32.25
N PHE A 15 -13.72 20.67 -31.95
CA PHE A 15 -14.40 19.57 -32.60
C PHE A 15 -15.76 19.34 -31.91
N SER A 16 -16.81 19.92 -32.50
CA SER A 16 -18.18 19.48 -32.28
C SER A 16 -18.36 18.10 -32.91
N LEU A 17 -18.33 17.04 -32.10
CA LEU A 17 -18.77 15.71 -32.51
C LEU A 17 -20.29 15.71 -32.71
N HIS A 18 -20.74 15.69 -33.97
CA HIS A 18 -22.09 15.23 -34.30
C HIS A 18 -22.05 13.71 -34.47
N ALA A 19 -22.66 13.00 -33.52
CA ALA A 19 -22.87 11.56 -33.60
C ALA A 19 -23.83 11.22 -34.76
N VAL A 20 -23.46 10.24 -35.58
CA VAL A 20 -24.33 9.63 -36.59
C VAL A 20 -25.29 8.68 -35.86
N ALA A 21 -26.58 8.97 -35.99
CA ALA A 21 -27.67 8.27 -35.33
C ALA A 21 -27.90 6.85 -35.88
N GLY A 22 -28.01 5.89 -34.95
CA GLY A 22 -28.61 4.57 -35.13
C GLY A 22 -29.52 4.30 -33.93
N GLU A 23 -30.80 4.08 -34.24
CA GLU A 23 -32.02 3.92 -33.44
C GLU A 23 -31.96 3.60 -31.92
N ASP A 24 -32.76 4.41 -31.19
CA ASP A 24 -33.47 4.17 -29.91
C ASP A 24 -32.66 4.05 -28.60
N SER A 25 -32.17 5.19 -28.11
CA SER A 25 -32.10 5.45 -26.66
C SER A 25 -32.19 6.96 -26.38
N THR A 26 -33.06 7.35 -25.46
CA THR A 26 -33.12 8.71 -24.91
C THR A 26 -31.77 9.02 -24.25
N VAL A 27 -30.97 9.91 -24.86
CA VAL A 27 -29.72 10.41 -24.25
C VAL A 27 -30.12 11.19 -23.01
N ALA A 28 -29.79 10.69 -21.81
CA ALA A 28 -29.94 11.47 -20.59
C ALA A 28 -28.93 12.62 -20.65
N ASP A 29 -29.41 13.87 -20.58
CA ASP A 29 -28.55 15.05 -20.54
C ASP A 29 -27.63 14.96 -19.30
N GLY A 30 -26.32 15.09 -19.52
CA GLY A 30 -25.32 15.11 -18.46
C GLY A 30 -25.56 16.27 -17.47
N THR A 31 -25.05 16.14 -16.25
CA THR A 31 -25.16 17.21 -15.24
C THR A 31 -23.98 18.17 -15.38
N ASP A 32 -24.26 19.48 -15.55
CA ASP A 32 -23.26 20.53 -15.36
C ASP A 32 -23.10 20.79 -13.85
N LEU A 33 -21.93 20.44 -13.33
CA LEU A 33 -21.60 20.57 -11.91
C LEU A 33 -21.03 21.95 -11.56
N GLY A 34 -20.82 22.82 -12.55
CA GLY A 34 -19.95 23.99 -12.42
C GLY A 34 -18.47 23.61 -12.49
N GLY A 35 -17.57 24.60 -12.36
CA GLY A 35 -16.12 24.34 -12.34
C GLY A 35 -15.51 23.78 -13.64
N GLY A 36 -16.26 23.78 -14.74
CA GLY A 36 -15.85 23.29 -16.06
C GLY A 36 -16.05 21.80 -16.30
N VAL A 37 -16.88 21.11 -15.49
CA VAL A 37 -17.15 19.68 -15.63
C VAL A 37 -18.61 19.43 -15.98
N ILE A 38 -18.83 18.74 -17.11
CA ILE A 38 -20.13 18.18 -17.50
C ILE A 38 -19.99 16.67 -17.50
N THR A 39 -20.84 15.97 -16.75
CA THR A 39 -20.78 14.51 -16.62
C THR A 39 -21.40 13.80 -17.81
N ARG A 40 -21.13 12.49 -17.96
CA ARG A 40 -21.70 11.67 -19.04
C ARG A 40 -23.10 11.15 -18.68
N THR A 41 -23.47 11.21 -17.41
CA THR A 41 -24.73 10.72 -16.86
C THR A 41 -25.35 11.75 -15.91
N ASP A 42 -26.67 11.67 -15.69
CA ASP A 42 -27.34 12.50 -14.69
C ASP A 42 -26.99 12.05 -13.27
N VAL A 43 -26.25 12.90 -12.57
CA VAL A 43 -25.71 12.70 -11.23
C VAL A 43 -26.13 13.79 -10.25
N LYS A 44 -27.15 14.58 -10.60
CA LYS A 44 -27.64 15.70 -9.77
C LYS A 44 -27.99 15.26 -8.34
N LYS A 45 -28.59 14.07 -8.18
CA LYS A 45 -28.90 13.45 -6.88
C LYS A 45 -27.69 13.24 -5.95
N PHE A 46 -26.47 13.24 -6.48
CA PHE A 46 -25.24 13.17 -5.69
C PHE A 46 -24.67 14.57 -5.43
N ALA A 47 -24.70 15.43 -6.43
CA ALA A 47 -24.22 16.81 -6.31
C ALA A 47 -25.02 17.62 -5.27
N ASP A 48 -26.35 17.44 -5.23
CA ASP A 48 -27.26 18.17 -4.32
C ASP A 48 -27.04 17.84 -2.82
N LEU A 49 -26.28 16.79 -2.49
CA LEU A 49 -25.91 16.49 -1.09
C LEU A 49 -25.12 17.64 -0.44
N SER A 50 -24.34 18.39 -1.22
CA SER A 50 -23.62 19.57 -0.74
C SER A 50 -24.57 20.69 -0.24
N LEU A 51 -25.76 20.82 -0.83
CA LEU A 51 -26.79 21.77 -0.37
C LEU A 51 -27.38 21.33 0.97
N ASP A 52 -27.52 20.02 1.19
CA ASP A 52 -27.94 19.46 2.49
C ASP A 52 -26.87 19.73 3.57
N VAL A 53 -25.59 19.57 3.24
CA VAL A 53 -24.47 19.91 4.15
C VAL A 53 -24.49 21.39 4.54
N ARG A 54 -24.70 22.29 3.57
CA ARG A 54 -24.86 23.73 3.83
C ARG A 54 -25.99 24.01 4.81
N ASP A 55 -27.15 23.40 4.58
CA ASP A 55 -28.33 23.64 5.43
C ASP A 55 -28.17 23.02 6.83
N ILE A 56 -27.39 21.94 6.98
CA ILE A 56 -26.97 21.41 8.29
C ILE A 56 -26.11 22.44 9.03
N GLU A 57 -25.10 23.01 8.37
CA GLU A 57 -24.21 24.02 8.95
C GLU A 57 -24.98 25.26 9.42
N GLN A 58 -25.92 25.75 8.60
CA GLN A 58 -26.80 26.87 8.95
C GLN A 58 -27.69 26.55 10.14
N SER A 59 -28.27 25.33 10.18
CA SER A 59 -29.12 24.88 11.27
C SER A 59 -28.36 24.80 12.59
N ILE A 60 -27.12 24.27 12.57
CA ILE A 60 -26.25 24.19 13.76
C ILE A 60 -25.85 25.59 14.22
N SER A 61 -25.45 26.47 13.31
CA SER A 61 -25.10 27.86 13.62
C SER A 61 -26.28 28.64 14.22
N GLY A 62 -27.50 28.30 13.80
CA GLY A 62 -28.75 28.82 14.38
C GLY A 62 -29.21 28.12 15.67
N GLY A 63 -28.47 27.13 16.18
CA GLY A 63 -28.81 26.37 17.39
C GLY A 63 -29.92 25.33 17.21
N ASN A 64 -30.32 25.00 15.98
CA ASN A 64 -31.39 24.06 15.66
C ASN A 64 -30.85 22.66 15.32
N THR A 65 -30.42 21.92 16.33
CA THR A 65 -29.85 20.57 16.16
C THR A 65 -30.87 19.53 15.66
N ASN A 66 -32.17 19.74 15.93
CA ASN A 66 -33.23 18.86 15.44
C ASN A 66 -33.44 18.99 13.93
N GLU A 67 -33.43 20.21 13.40
CA GLU A 67 -33.51 20.45 11.95
C GLU A 67 -32.27 19.90 11.24
N ALA A 68 -31.08 20.16 11.78
CA ALA A 68 -29.84 19.58 11.27
C ALA A 68 -29.90 18.04 11.19
N LEU A 69 -30.40 17.38 12.25
CA LEU A 69 -30.55 15.92 12.27
C LEU A 69 -31.62 15.44 11.28
N SER A 70 -32.70 16.20 11.08
CA SER A 70 -33.73 15.91 10.08
C SER A 70 -33.17 15.97 8.67
N ILE A 71 -32.37 17.00 8.35
CA ILE A 71 -31.73 17.15 7.03
C ILE A 71 -30.75 16.01 6.81
N TYR A 72 -29.88 15.72 7.79
CA TYR A 72 -28.90 14.62 7.69
C TYR A 72 -29.55 13.26 7.38
N ARG A 73 -30.68 12.95 8.04
CA ARG A 73 -31.39 11.67 7.88
C ARG A 73 -32.35 11.60 6.70
N GLY A 74 -33.03 12.71 6.42
CA GLY A 74 -34.14 12.78 5.48
C GLY A 74 -33.76 13.33 4.11
N GLY A 75 -32.67 14.10 4.02
CA GLY A 75 -32.38 14.99 2.89
C GLY A 75 -33.33 16.18 2.86
N LYS A 76 -32.92 17.28 2.22
CA LYS A 76 -33.78 18.44 1.94
C LYS A 76 -33.78 18.80 0.46
N HIS A 77 -32.64 18.67 -0.21
CA HIS A 77 -32.46 18.96 -1.63
C HIS A 77 -32.16 17.70 -2.44
N SER A 78 -31.33 16.80 -1.91
CA SER A 78 -30.90 15.60 -2.62
C SER A 78 -31.90 14.44 -2.46
N GLU A 79 -32.08 13.64 -3.51
CA GLU A 79 -32.81 12.36 -3.42
C GLU A 79 -32.07 11.31 -2.58
N ARG A 80 -30.74 11.37 -2.57
CA ARG A 80 -29.87 10.58 -1.68
C ARG A 80 -29.73 11.27 -0.33
N ARG A 81 -29.44 10.51 0.73
CA ARG A 81 -29.25 11.06 2.08
C ARG A 81 -27.80 10.92 2.52
N LEU A 82 -27.29 11.88 3.29
CA LEU A 82 -25.95 11.82 3.86
C LEU A 82 -25.78 10.60 4.78
N THR A 83 -26.82 10.24 5.55
CA THR A 83 -26.86 8.98 6.33
C THR A 83 -26.80 7.72 5.48
N GLU A 84 -27.40 7.75 4.30
CA GLU A 84 -27.47 6.58 3.41
C GLU A 84 -26.06 6.19 2.92
N LEU A 85 -25.18 7.18 2.72
CA LEU A 85 -23.81 6.94 2.27
C LEU A 85 -23.03 6.06 3.26
N SER A 86 -23.01 6.46 4.54
CA SER A 86 -22.31 5.72 5.59
C SER A 86 -23.00 4.41 5.95
N THR A 87 -24.34 4.38 5.99
CA THR A 87 -25.08 3.15 6.33
C THR A 87 -25.01 2.09 5.24
N LYS A 88 -24.88 2.47 3.96
CA LYS A 88 -24.61 1.52 2.88
C LYS A 88 -23.29 0.80 3.06
N LEU A 89 -22.23 1.55 3.36
CA LEU A 89 -20.91 1.00 3.65
C LEU A 89 -20.96 0.09 4.89
N ALA A 90 -21.60 0.56 5.96
CA ALA A 90 -21.69 -0.18 7.22
C ALA A 90 -22.46 -1.50 7.12
N ASN A 91 -23.39 -1.62 6.16
CA ASN A 91 -24.19 -2.83 5.95
C ASN A 91 -23.58 -3.79 4.91
N GLU A 92 -22.46 -3.41 4.28
CA GLU A 92 -21.77 -4.28 3.34
C GLU A 92 -20.98 -5.35 4.10
N PRO A 93 -21.03 -6.63 3.69
CA PRO A 93 -20.17 -7.65 4.28
C PRO A 93 -18.70 -7.24 4.14
N VAL A 94 -17.91 -7.41 5.21
CA VAL A 94 -16.48 -7.03 5.25
C VAL A 94 -15.70 -7.60 4.04
N ALA A 95 -15.95 -8.86 3.66
CA ALA A 95 -15.30 -9.48 2.50
C ALA A 95 -15.57 -8.76 1.16
N ASN A 96 -16.66 -8.00 1.04
CA ASN A 96 -17.04 -7.26 -0.17
C ASN A 96 -16.72 -5.76 -0.09
N ALA A 97 -16.39 -5.25 1.10
CA ALA A 97 -16.08 -3.85 1.31
C ALA A 97 -14.85 -3.42 0.49
N THR A 98 -14.85 -2.15 0.08
CA THR A 98 -13.76 -1.57 -0.72
C THR A 98 -12.51 -1.30 0.13
N PRO A 99 -11.31 -1.26 -0.50
CA PRO A 99 -10.05 -1.09 0.23
C PRO A 99 -10.02 0.12 1.16
N LEU A 100 -10.51 1.28 0.71
CA LEU A 100 -10.52 2.51 1.51
C LEU A 100 -11.29 2.33 2.83
N PHE A 101 -12.47 1.69 2.76
CA PHE A 101 -13.30 1.43 3.93
C PHE A 101 -12.71 0.33 4.80
N LEU A 102 -12.16 -0.73 4.21
CA LEU A 102 -11.52 -1.82 4.95
C LEU A 102 -10.30 -1.34 5.75
N PHE A 103 -9.43 -0.54 5.15
CA PHE A 103 -8.29 0.05 5.87
C PHE A 103 -8.75 0.98 6.99
N GLN A 104 -9.86 1.71 6.80
CA GLN A 104 -10.46 2.51 7.87
C GLN A 104 -10.89 1.63 9.05
N LEU A 105 -11.62 0.54 8.80
CA LEU A 105 -12.11 -0.34 9.87
C LEU A 105 -10.94 -1.06 10.56
N HIS A 106 -9.96 -1.52 9.79
CA HIS A 106 -8.74 -2.13 10.31
C HIS A 106 -8.02 -1.19 11.28
N GLY A 107 -7.82 0.08 10.90
CA GLY A 107 -7.25 1.08 11.78
C GLY A 107 -8.14 1.36 13.00
N LEU A 108 -9.43 1.62 12.83
CA LEU A 108 -10.34 1.89 13.96
C LEU A 108 -10.42 0.73 14.96
N GLY A 109 -10.25 -0.50 14.50
CA GLY A 109 -10.13 -1.70 15.34
C GLY A 109 -8.74 -1.96 15.88
N GLY A 110 -7.83 -0.98 15.93
CA GLY A 110 -6.49 -1.17 16.49
C GLY A 110 -5.63 -2.17 15.71
N ARG A 111 -5.80 -2.21 14.37
CA ARG A 111 -5.22 -3.21 13.45
C ARG A 111 -5.76 -4.63 13.65
N SER A 112 -6.95 -4.76 14.22
CA SER A 112 -7.66 -6.04 14.27
C SER A 112 -8.03 -6.53 12.88
N ILE A 113 -8.01 -7.86 12.72
CA ILE A 113 -8.52 -8.57 11.54
C ILE A 113 -9.76 -9.41 11.91
N ASP A 114 -10.23 -9.29 13.15
CA ASP A 114 -11.43 -9.98 13.62
C ASP A 114 -12.68 -9.35 13.01
N LEU A 115 -13.45 -10.16 12.29
CA LEU A 115 -14.60 -9.66 11.52
C LEU A 115 -15.71 -9.10 12.40
N GLU A 116 -15.88 -9.60 13.64
CA GLU A 116 -16.90 -9.09 14.56
C GLU A 116 -16.50 -7.70 15.09
N GLU A 117 -15.24 -7.54 15.48
CA GLU A 117 -14.69 -6.25 15.92
C GLU A 117 -14.76 -5.19 14.81
N LEU A 118 -14.38 -5.55 13.58
CA LEU A 118 -14.47 -4.67 12.41
C LEU A 118 -15.91 -4.27 12.12
N SER A 119 -16.85 -5.21 12.22
CA SER A 119 -18.29 -4.94 12.02
C SER A 119 -18.83 -3.99 13.10
N GLY A 120 -18.32 -4.07 14.34
CA GLY A 120 -18.67 -3.14 15.42
C GLY A 120 -18.31 -1.67 15.11
N ASN A 121 -17.23 -1.46 14.34
CA ASN A 121 -16.76 -0.14 13.94
C ASN A 121 -17.37 0.36 12.62
N ALA A 122 -18.13 -0.47 11.89
CA ALA A 122 -18.61 -0.17 10.55
C ALA A 122 -19.48 1.11 10.48
N ALA A 123 -20.22 1.43 11.55
CA ALA A 123 -21.08 2.60 11.66
C ALA A 123 -20.38 3.86 12.23
N TYR A 124 -19.04 3.91 12.25
CA TYR A 124 -18.28 5.00 12.88
C TYR A 124 -18.70 6.39 12.37
N ALA A 125 -18.87 6.54 11.05
CA ALA A 125 -19.15 7.82 10.42
C ALA A 125 -20.55 8.35 10.80
N ASP A 126 -21.59 7.50 10.73
CA ASP A 126 -22.94 7.88 11.17
C ASP A 126 -22.98 8.24 12.66
N SER A 127 -22.29 7.43 13.47
CA SER A 127 -22.23 7.62 14.92
C SER A 127 -21.56 8.95 15.27
N TYR A 128 -20.45 9.27 14.61
CA TYR A 128 -19.72 10.53 14.78
C TYR A 128 -20.59 11.72 14.40
N VAL A 129 -21.16 11.73 13.18
CA VAL A 129 -21.93 12.86 12.66
C VAL A 129 -23.15 13.13 13.53
N ARG A 130 -23.90 12.09 13.94
CA ARG A 130 -25.07 12.26 14.80
C ARG A 130 -24.70 12.81 16.17
N SER A 131 -23.63 12.30 16.76
CA SER A 131 -23.11 12.82 18.03
C SER A 131 -22.72 14.30 17.89
N ALA A 132 -22.00 14.65 16.82
CA ALA A 132 -21.60 16.03 16.56
C ALA A 132 -22.80 16.97 16.39
N ILE A 133 -23.83 16.57 15.62
CA ILE A 133 -25.07 17.35 15.45
C ILE A 133 -25.81 17.51 16.79
N GLN A 134 -26.00 16.43 17.54
CA GLN A 134 -26.74 16.45 18.80
C GLN A 134 -26.09 17.36 19.84
N ASN A 135 -24.76 17.42 19.85
CA ASN A 135 -23.98 18.28 20.72
C ASN A 135 -23.77 19.70 20.16
N GLY A 136 -24.35 20.03 18.99
CA GLY A 136 -24.20 21.34 18.36
C GLY A 136 -22.76 21.70 17.99
N ARG A 137 -21.92 20.70 17.69
CA ARG A 137 -20.51 20.92 17.30
C ARG A 137 -20.46 21.61 15.94
N SER A 138 -19.64 22.65 15.82
CA SER A 138 -19.39 23.35 14.55
C SER A 138 -18.83 22.44 13.46
N THR A 139 -18.13 21.36 13.83
CA THR A 139 -17.54 20.39 12.92
C THR A 139 -18.55 19.42 12.30
N ALA A 140 -19.82 19.41 12.70
CA ALA A 140 -20.72 18.31 12.29
C ALA A 140 -21.06 18.29 10.79
N SER A 141 -21.21 19.44 10.13
CA SER A 141 -21.38 19.51 8.68
C SER A 141 -20.13 19.01 7.95
N THR A 142 -18.95 19.42 8.43
CA THR A 142 -17.66 18.96 7.88
C THR A 142 -17.46 17.47 8.13
N ALA A 143 -17.91 16.92 9.26
CA ALA A 143 -17.87 15.50 9.54
C ALA A 143 -18.69 14.68 8.53
N ALA A 144 -19.87 15.17 8.13
CA ALA A 144 -20.65 14.53 7.09
C ALA A 144 -19.89 14.51 5.75
N LEU A 145 -19.11 15.54 5.44
CA LEU A 145 -18.27 15.55 4.23
C LEU A 145 -17.10 14.55 4.34
N VAL A 146 -16.28 14.64 5.38
CA VAL A 146 -14.99 13.94 5.44
C VAL A 146 -15.09 12.50 5.90
N LEU A 147 -16.17 12.12 6.62
CA LEU A 147 -16.39 10.74 7.08
C LEU A 147 -17.42 9.99 6.24
N ASN A 148 -18.45 10.67 5.70
CA ASN A 148 -19.46 10.00 4.86
C ASN A 148 -19.16 10.20 3.37
N THR A 149 -19.15 11.44 2.88
CA THR A 149 -19.06 11.73 1.45
C THR A 149 -17.72 11.31 0.86
N TRP A 150 -16.60 11.63 1.51
CA TRP A 150 -15.26 11.24 1.07
C TRP A 150 -15.08 9.72 0.98
N MET A 151 -15.49 9.00 2.03
CA MET A 151 -15.40 7.54 2.07
C MET A 151 -16.25 6.89 0.97
N TYR A 152 -17.47 7.38 0.78
CA TYR A 152 -18.37 6.87 -0.26
C TYR A 152 -17.88 7.23 -1.68
N ALA A 153 -17.24 8.38 -1.87
CA ALA A 153 -16.64 8.77 -3.14
C ALA A 153 -15.48 7.83 -3.55
N GLY A 154 -14.67 7.37 -2.59
CA GLY A 154 -13.67 6.33 -2.85
C GLY A 154 -14.30 4.95 -3.13
N ASP A 155 -15.38 4.61 -2.43
CA ASP A 155 -16.12 3.36 -2.62
C ASP A 155 -16.68 3.22 -4.05
N THR A 156 -17.28 4.27 -4.61
CA THR A 156 -17.83 4.24 -5.98
C THR A 156 -16.75 4.02 -7.04
N LEU A 157 -15.55 4.59 -6.85
CA LEU A 157 -14.41 4.40 -7.75
C LEU A 157 -13.89 2.95 -7.75
N TYR A 158 -13.66 2.39 -6.55
CA TYR A 158 -13.20 1.00 -6.42
C TYR A 158 -14.22 0.00 -6.95
N LYS A 159 -15.51 0.17 -6.63
CA LYS A 159 -16.58 -0.69 -7.15
C LYS A 159 -16.73 -0.58 -8.66
N GLY A 160 -16.58 0.62 -9.22
CA GLY A 160 -16.59 0.82 -10.67
C GLY A 160 -15.49 0.00 -11.37
N THR A 161 -14.27 0.05 -10.85
CA THR A 161 -13.13 -0.68 -11.41
C THR A 161 -13.24 -2.19 -11.19
N SER A 162 -13.66 -2.64 -10.00
CA SER A 162 -13.89 -4.07 -9.71
C SER A 162 -14.98 -4.65 -10.62
N THR A 163 -16.07 -3.90 -10.85
CA THR A 163 -17.13 -4.31 -11.78
C THR A 163 -16.61 -4.40 -13.21
N CYS A 164 -15.75 -3.44 -13.62
CA CYS A 164 -15.08 -3.50 -14.92
C CYS A 164 -14.27 -4.80 -15.06
N GLN A 165 -13.49 -5.17 -14.03
CA GLN A 165 -12.71 -6.40 -14.05
C GLN A 165 -13.57 -7.65 -14.14
N LYS A 166 -14.58 -7.77 -13.29
CA LYS A 166 -15.50 -8.92 -13.29
C LYS A 166 -16.20 -9.07 -14.65
N LYS A 167 -16.54 -7.96 -15.30
CA LYS A 167 -17.13 -7.97 -16.64
C LYS A 167 -16.14 -8.38 -17.73
N THR A 168 -14.88 -7.96 -17.63
CA THR A 168 -13.80 -8.38 -18.54
C THR A 168 -13.56 -9.88 -18.48
N GLU A 169 -13.55 -10.46 -17.27
CA GLU A 169 -13.27 -11.89 -17.07
C GLU A 169 -14.47 -12.79 -17.41
N ALA A 170 -15.69 -12.28 -17.28
CA ALA A 170 -16.90 -13.10 -17.39
C ALA A 170 -17.16 -13.66 -18.79
N ASP A 171 -17.67 -14.90 -18.82
CA ASP A 171 -18.16 -15.53 -20.04
C ASP A 171 -19.49 -14.95 -20.53
N ASN A 172 -20.30 -14.40 -19.60
CA ASN A 172 -21.52 -13.66 -19.93
C ASN A 172 -21.47 -12.21 -19.38
N PRO A 173 -20.84 -11.27 -20.10
CA PRO A 173 -20.69 -9.87 -19.67
C PRO A 173 -22.01 -9.12 -19.44
N SER A 174 -23.13 -9.61 -19.99
CA SER A 174 -24.44 -8.95 -19.89
C SER A 174 -25.03 -8.95 -18.46
N GLN A 175 -24.49 -9.79 -17.56
CA GLN A 175 -24.92 -9.84 -16.17
C GLN A 175 -24.43 -8.64 -15.33
N PHE A 176 -23.41 -7.92 -15.80
CA PHE A 176 -22.90 -6.72 -15.14
C PHE A 176 -23.49 -5.47 -15.79
N LYS A 177 -24.17 -4.64 -14.98
CA LYS A 177 -24.70 -3.34 -15.45
C LYS A 177 -23.54 -2.39 -15.84
N SER A 178 -23.86 -1.40 -16.68
CA SER A 178 -22.91 -0.46 -17.28
C SER A 178 -21.92 0.12 -16.27
N THR A 179 -20.64 0.14 -16.64
CA THR A 179 -19.48 0.55 -15.84
C THR A 179 -19.29 2.07 -15.75
N SER A 180 -20.20 2.87 -16.33
CA SER A 180 -20.00 4.32 -16.44
C SER A 180 -20.24 5.11 -15.15
N HIS A 181 -20.92 4.54 -14.15
CA HIS A 181 -21.45 5.33 -13.03
C HIS A 181 -20.40 5.74 -11.98
N GLY A 182 -19.40 4.90 -11.66
CA GLY A 182 -18.50 5.17 -10.52
C GLY A 182 -17.76 6.52 -10.58
N PHE A 183 -17.25 6.89 -11.76
CA PHE A 183 -16.50 8.15 -11.96
C PHE A 183 -17.39 9.39 -11.97
N ASP A 184 -18.56 9.32 -12.61
CA ASP A 184 -19.50 10.45 -12.67
C ASP A 184 -20.11 10.70 -11.28
N GLU A 185 -20.40 9.63 -10.52
CA GLU A 185 -20.85 9.72 -9.13
C GLU A 185 -19.76 10.32 -8.24
N PHE A 186 -18.51 9.88 -8.39
CA PHE A 186 -17.36 10.44 -7.67
C PHE A 186 -17.24 11.96 -7.88
N ILE A 187 -17.20 12.42 -9.15
CA ILE A 187 -16.94 13.84 -9.41
C ILE A 187 -18.11 14.73 -8.95
N ALA A 188 -19.34 14.20 -8.97
CA ALA A 188 -20.51 14.87 -8.40
C ALA A 188 -20.43 15.01 -6.87
N LEU A 189 -20.01 13.95 -6.17
CA LEU A 189 -19.79 13.98 -4.72
C LEU A 189 -18.65 14.93 -4.33
N TRP A 190 -17.63 15.05 -5.19
CA TRP A 190 -16.48 15.93 -4.95
C TRP A 190 -16.82 17.41 -5.18
N ILE A 191 -17.32 17.75 -6.38
CA ILE A 191 -17.61 19.15 -6.76
C ILE A 191 -18.83 19.68 -6.02
N GLY A 192 -19.93 18.91 -5.99
CA GLY A 192 -21.20 19.32 -5.38
C GLY A 192 -21.95 20.42 -6.15
N SER A 193 -23.25 20.51 -5.90
CA SER A 193 -24.11 21.57 -6.43
C SER A 193 -23.83 22.92 -5.79
N GLY A 194 -23.84 23.98 -6.61
CA GLY A 194 -23.62 25.36 -6.14
C GLY A 194 -22.15 25.73 -5.93
N GLN A 195 -21.21 24.84 -6.29
CA GLN A 195 -19.79 25.15 -6.26
C GLN A 195 -19.41 26.14 -7.37
N THR A 196 -18.57 27.12 -7.02
CA THR A 196 -17.98 28.06 -7.98
C THR A 196 -16.50 27.73 -8.19
N HIS A 197 -16.01 27.88 -9.42
CA HIS A 197 -14.61 27.62 -9.76
C HIS A 197 -13.64 28.43 -8.86
N GLY A 198 -12.68 27.75 -8.23
CA GLY A 198 -11.67 28.36 -7.35
C GLY A 198 -12.22 28.98 -6.05
N SER A 199 -13.50 28.75 -5.71
CA SER A 199 -14.14 29.32 -4.52
C SER A 199 -14.02 28.39 -3.31
N SER A 200 -13.63 28.97 -2.17
CA SER A 200 -13.64 28.32 -0.85
C SER A 200 -15.00 28.35 -0.14
N GLU A 201 -15.96 29.14 -0.62
CA GLU A 201 -17.23 29.45 0.06
C GLU A 201 -18.32 28.39 -0.13
N GLY A 202 -17.94 27.16 -0.49
CA GLY A 202 -18.86 26.05 -0.75
C GLY A 202 -18.93 25.03 0.39
N SER A 203 -19.91 24.13 0.32
CA SER A 203 -20.15 23.06 1.30
C SER A 203 -19.85 21.66 0.74
N SER A 204 -18.91 21.57 -0.22
CA SER A 204 -18.47 20.33 -0.85
C SER A 204 -17.02 19.97 -0.50
N LEU A 205 -16.56 18.79 -0.94
CA LEU A 205 -15.15 18.39 -0.79
C LEU A 205 -14.23 19.28 -1.64
N TYR A 206 -14.70 19.74 -2.80
CA TYR A 206 -13.99 20.74 -3.60
C TYR A 206 -13.71 22.02 -2.81
N ALA A 207 -14.73 22.60 -2.16
CA ALA A 207 -14.54 23.79 -1.35
C ALA A 207 -13.65 23.54 -0.13
N LEU A 208 -13.72 22.34 0.46
CA LEU A 208 -12.78 21.93 1.51
C LEU A 208 -11.34 21.93 1.00
N ALA A 209 -11.08 21.41 -0.21
CA ALA A 209 -9.75 21.44 -0.82
C ALA A 209 -9.27 22.86 -1.13
N GLU A 210 -10.14 23.74 -1.64
CA GLU A 210 -9.83 25.18 -1.82
C GLU A 210 -9.52 25.88 -0.49
N ARG A 211 -10.20 25.52 0.60
CA ARG A 211 -9.92 26.05 1.94
C ARG A 211 -8.58 25.53 2.46
N ALA A 212 -8.32 24.23 2.33
CA ALA A 212 -7.09 23.61 2.76
C ALA A 212 -5.88 24.27 2.06
N ASP A 213 -5.93 24.43 0.74
CA ASP A 213 -4.86 25.05 -0.07
C ASP A 213 -4.50 26.48 0.40
N ARG A 214 -5.47 27.26 0.88
CA ARG A 214 -5.23 28.63 1.38
C ARG A 214 -4.37 28.69 2.64
N PHE A 215 -4.27 27.59 3.39
CA PHE A 215 -3.36 27.50 4.54
C PHE A 215 -1.92 27.17 4.15
N PHE A 216 -1.67 26.80 2.89
CA PHE A 216 -0.37 26.34 2.41
C PHE A 216 0.13 27.23 1.26
N THR A 217 1.43 27.43 1.20
CA THR A 217 2.15 28.07 0.10
C THR A 217 2.81 26.99 -0.75
N PRO A 218 2.64 27.01 -2.09
CA PRO A 218 3.37 26.14 -2.98
C PRO A 218 4.86 26.51 -2.93
N VAL A 219 5.70 25.48 -3.01
CA VAL A 219 7.14 25.63 -3.18
C VAL A 219 7.37 25.95 -4.67
N LEU A 220 8.14 27.02 -4.98
CA LEU A 220 8.52 27.31 -6.37
C LEU A 220 9.59 26.30 -6.83
N GLU A 221 9.67 26.05 -8.14
CA GLU A 221 10.55 25.05 -8.78
C GLU A 221 12.06 25.20 -8.44
N ASP A 222 12.46 26.36 -7.93
CA ASP A 222 13.82 26.72 -7.52
C ASP A 222 14.10 26.49 -6.02
N GLY A 223 13.17 25.89 -5.27
CA GLY A 223 13.35 25.56 -3.85
C GLY A 223 13.37 26.78 -2.91
N GLU A 224 13.23 27.99 -3.45
CA GLU A 224 12.93 29.18 -2.66
C GLU A 224 11.42 29.30 -2.47
N ALA A 225 10.95 29.20 -1.23
CA ALA A 225 9.61 29.67 -0.89
C ALA A 225 9.46 31.10 -1.39
N ASN A 226 8.44 31.39 -2.21
CA ASN A 226 8.21 32.71 -2.80
C ASN A 226 8.30 33.79 -1.72
N THR A 227 9.46 34.45 -1.63
CA THR A 227 9.71 35.50 -0.65
C THR A 227 9.07 36.82 -1.09
N TYR A 228 8.60 36.89 -2.34
CA TYR A 228 8.30 38.14 -3.04
C TYR A 228 6.83 38.51 -3.19
N ASP A 229 5.88 37.74 -2.64
CA ASP A 229 4.46 38.12 -2.67
C ASP A 229 3.74 37.87 -1.33
N ASN A 230 4.43 38.21 -0.23
CA ASN A 230 3.98 37.92 1.14
C ASN A 230 3.19 39.07 1.80
N ASP A 231 2.95 40.17 1.09
CA ASP A 231 2.11 41.30 1.56
C ASP A 231 0.78 41.39 0.81
N ASN A 232 0.59 40.63 -0.28
CA ASN A 232 -0.67 40.56 -0.97
C ASN A 232 -1.57 39.56 -0.25
N ASP A 233 -2.45 40.15 0.54
CA ASP A 233 -3.64 39.61 1.17
C ASP A 233 -4.16 38.32 0.52
N SER A 234 -4.60 37.40 1.36
CA SER A 234 -5.42 36.23 1.03
C SER A 234 -6.57 36.50 0.03
N GLU A 235 -6.96 37.77 -0.14
CA GLU A 235 -7.88 38.26 -1.17
C GLU A 235 -7.35 38.18 -2.61
N THR A 236 -6.03 38.24 -2.85
CA THR A 236 -5.46 38.27 -4.22
C THR A 236 -5.30 36.89 -4.85
N ARG A 237 -5.35 35.81 -4.05
CA ARG A 237 -5.47 34.42 -4.50
C ARG A 237 -6.89 34.04 -4.95
N ALA A 238 -7.82 35.00 -4.94
CA ALA A 238 -9.18 34.77 -5.40
C ALA A 238 -9.15 34.25 -6.84
N LEU A 239 -9.67 33.02 -7.03
CA LEU A 239 -9.95 32.33 -8.30
C LEU A 239 -8.89 31.34 -8.82
N ALA A 240 -7.71 31.19 -8.20
CA ALA A 240 -6.80 30.10 -8.57
C ALA A 240 -7.26 28.79 -7.93
N GLU A 241 -7.73 27.84 -8.74
CA GLU A 241 -8.13 26.52 -8.26
C GLU A 241 -6.95 25.73 -7.67
N SER A 242 -7.20 25.06 -6.54
CA SER A 242 -6.22 24.25 -5.83
C SER A 242 -5.63 23.13 -6.72
N PRO A 243 -4.36 22.75 -6.51
CA PRO A 243 -3.72 21.65 -7.26
C PRO A 243 -4.51 20.34 -7.17
N VAL A 244 -5.06 20.03 -5.99
CA VAL A 244 -5.91 18.86 -5.76
C VAL A 244 -7.12 18.87 -6.70
N ASN A 245 -7.89 19.97 -6.74
CA ASN A 245 -9.06 20.07 -7.58
C ASN A 245 -8.73 20.01 -9.08
N LYS A 246 -7.61 20.61 -9.50
CA LYS A 246 -7.11 20.50 -10.89
C LYS A 246 -6.79 19.06 -11.27
N ASN A 247 -6.02 18.37 -10.43
CA ASN A 247 -5.60 16.98 -10.67
C ASN A 247 -6.78 16.02 -10.71
N LEU A 248 -7.73 16.16 -9.77
CA LEU A 248 -8.92 15.31 -9.72
C LEU A 248 -9.81 15.47 -10.95
N LYS A 249 -9.97 16.70 -11.48
CA LYS A 249 -10.71 16.91 -12.73
C LYS A 249 -9.98 16.32 -13.94
N LEU A 250 -8.66 16.48 -14.00
CA LEU A 250 -7.85 15.90 -15.07
C LEU A 250 -7.99 14.37 -15.11
N TRP A 251 -7.89 13.71 -13.96
CA TRP A 251 -7.97 12.26 -13.90
C TRP A 251 -9.41 11.73 -14.00
N TYR A 252 -10.40 12.53 -13.60
CA TYR A 252 -11.79 12.25 -13.97
C TYR A 252 -11.95 12.22 -15.50
N GLN A 253 -11.39 13.19 -16.23
CA GLN A 253 -11.45 13.22 -17.70
C GLN A 253 -10.71 12.03 -18.33
N GLU A 254 -9.56 11.65 -17.77
CA GLU A 254 -8.81 10.45 -18.17
C GLU A 254 -9.66 9.17 -18.01
N GLY A 255 -10.25 8.96 -16.83
CA GLY A 255 -11.14 7.83 -16.56
C GLY A 255 -12.40 7.84 -17.42
N ALA A 256 -13.00 9.02 -17.64
CA ALA A 256 -14.14 9.19 -18.52
C ALA A 256 -13.80 8.82 -19.97
N SER A 257 -12.62 9.21 -20.46
CA SER A 257 -12.11 8.86 -21.79
C SER A 257 -11.93 7.35 -21.95
N ILE A 258 -11.33 6.67 -20.97
CA ILE A 258 -11.18 5.21 -20.98
C ILE A 258 -12.54 4.52 -21.07
N LEU A 259 -13.51 4.96 -20.26
CA LEU A 259 -14.87 4.42 -20.24
C LEU A 259 -15.69 4.73 -21.50
N SER A 260 -15.24 5.67 -22.33
CA SER A 260 -15.85 5.98 -23.63
C SER A 260 -15.32 5.12 -24.78
N ILE A 261 -14.31 4.27 -24.54
CA ILE A 261 -13.74 3.37 -25.55
C ILE A 261 -14.75 2.26 -25.91
N PRO A 262 -15.01 1.99 -27.20
CA PRO A 262 -15.85 0.87 -27.62
C PRO A 262 -15.33 -0.47 -27.11
N GLY A 263 -16.19 -1.24 -26.45
CA GLY A 263 -15.81 -2.54 -25.87
C GLY A 263 -14.97 -2.44 -24.59
N VAL A 264 -14.97 -1.30 -23.90
CA VAL A 264 -14.36 -1.17 -22.56
C VAL A 264 -14.91 -2.23 -21.60
N CYS A 265 -14.06 -2.73 -20.71
CA CYS A 265 -14.42 -3.75 -19.72
C CYS A 265 -14.94 -5.05 -20.38
N THR A 266 -14.28 -5.49 -21.44
CA THR A 266 -14.56 -6.76 -22.12
C THR A 266 -13.24 -7.44 -22.49
N LYS A 267 -13.30 -8.72 -22.87
CA LYS A 267 -12.15 -9.47 -23.38
C LYS A 267 -11.48 -8.83 -24.62
N PHE A 268 -12.16 -7.91 -25.32
CA PHE A 268 -11.57 -7.14 -26.43
C PHE A 268 -10.64 -6.01 -25.98
N ASN A 269 -10.87 -5.45 -24.79
CA ASN A 269 -10.02 -4.43 -24.17
C ASN A 269 -9.66 -4.88 -22.74
N PRO A 270 -8.80 -5.91 -22.59
CA PRO A 270 -8.49 -6.48 -21.29
C PRO A 270 -7.78 -5.47 -20.35
N ASP A 271 -7.09 -4.48 -20.90
CA ASP A 271 -6.35 -3.48 -20.13
C ASP A 271 -7.23 -2.37 -19.56
N SER A 272 -8.51 -2.29 -19.92
CA SER A 272 -9.40 -1.23 -19.42
C SER A 272 -9.45 -1.20 -17.89
N SER A 273 -9.49 -2.36 -17.23
CA SER A 273 -9.50 -2.45 -15.77
C SER A 273 -8.18 -1.95 -15.17
N LYS A 274 -7.04 -2.28 -15.78
CA LYS A 274 -5.71 -1.82 -15.34
C LYS A 274 -5.58 -0.30 -15.47
N GLN A 275 -6.05 0.25 -16.57
CA GLN A 275 -6.06 1.71 -16.81
C GLN A 275 -6.95 2.43 -15.80
N LEU A 276 -8.18 1.95 -15.58
CA LEU A 276 -9.07 2.53 -14.58
C LEU A 276 -8.51 2.41 -13.17
N TRP A 277 -7.91 1.26 -12.82
CA TRP A 277 -7.25 1.05 -11.54
C TRP A 277 -6.17 2.10 -11.27
N SER A 278 -5.37 2.42 -12.29
CA SER A 278 -4.34 3.46 -12.18
C SER A 278 -4.93 4.83 -11.87
N VAL A 279 -5.96 5.23 -12.62
CA VAL A 279 -6.67 6.50 -12.42
C VAL A 279 -7.32 6.56 -11.03
N VAL A 280 -7.99 5.49 -10.59
CA VAL A 280 -8.65 5.42 -9.28
C VAL A 280 -7.65 5.59 -8.13
N ASN A 281 -6.50 4.92 -8.18
CA ASN A 281 -5.52 5.03 -7.10
C ASN A 281 -4.86 6.42 -7.04
N ARG A 282 -4.64 7.07 -8.20
CA ARG A 282 -4.19 8.47 -8.25
C ARG A 282 -5.23 9.40 -7.61
N ILE A 283 -6.50 9.27 -8.01
CA ILE A 283 -7.61 10.04 -7.42
C ILE A 283 -7.66 9.85 -5.90
N ASN A 284 -7.67 8.61 -5.41
CA ASN A 284 -7.70 8.32 -3.98
C ASN A 284 -6.52 8.95 -3.24
N THR A 285 -5.31 8.89 -3.82
CA THR A 285 -4.10 9.53 -3.28
C THR A 285 -4.29 11.03 -3.10
N GLN A 286 -4.79 11.72 -4.12
CA GLN A 286 -5.04 13.17 -4.04
C GLN A 286 -6.13 13.55 -3.05
N MET A 287 -7.14 12.71 -2.85
CA MET A 287 -8.21 12.99 -1.90
C MET A 287 -7.72 13.04 -0.43
N TYR A 288 -6.60 12.41 -0.10
CA TYR A 288 -6.02 12.48 1.26
C TYR A 288 -5.36 13.83 1.56
N ILE A 289 -4.83 14.53 0.55
CA ILE A 289 -4.07 15.79 0.71
C ILE A 289 -4.86 16.83 1.51
N PRO A 290 -6.10 17.22 1.14
CA PRO A 290 -6.82 18.24 1.90
C PRO A 290 -7.17 17.79 3.32
N LEU A 291 -7.38 16.49 3.55
CA LEU A 291 -7.61 15.96 4.89
C LEU A 291 -6.34 16.02 5.75
N MET A 292 -5.18 15.71 5.17
CA MET A 292 -3.87 15.80 5.81
C MET A 292 -3.51 17.25 6.13
N GLN A 293 -3.70 18.16 5.17
CA GLN A 293 -3.51 19.60 5.34
C GLN A 293 -4.35 20.15 6.49
N MET A 294 -5.64 19.79 6.54
CA MET A 294 -6.54 20.23 7.61
C MET A 294 -6.20 19.61 8.97
N LEU A 295 -5.73 18.35 9.00
CA LEU A 295 -5.21 17.75 10.23
C LEU A 295 -4.01 18.53 10.77
N ILE A 296 -3.03 18.84 9.91
CA ILE A 296 -1.84 19.62 10.27
C ILE A 296 -2.25 20.98 10.84
N VAL A 297 -3.12 21.72 10.14
CA VAL A 297 -3.59 23.04 10.59
C VAL A 297 -4.30 22.93 11.95
N SER A 298 -5.19 21.95 12.12
CA SER A 298 -5.90 21.76 13.40
C SER A 298 -4.95 21.47 14.58
N ILE A 299 -3.88 20.68 14.35
CA ILE A 299 -2.85 20.40 15.36
C ILE A 299 -2.08 21.67 15.73
N LEU A 300 -1.72 22.49 14.73
CA LEU A 300 -1.01 23.75 14.94
C LEU A 300 -1.87 24.77 15.70
N GLU A 301 -3.15 24.85 15.37
CA GLU A 301 -4.13 25.71 16.04
C GLU A 301 -4.59 25.18 17.40
N LYS A 302 -4.24 23.93 17.73
CA LYS A 302 -4.68 23.21 18.94
C LYS A 302 -6.22 23.13 19.03
N ASP A 303 -6.88 23.02 17.88
CA ASP A 303 -8.33 22.83 17.79
C ASP A 303 -8.65 21.36 18.05
N VAL A 304 -9.08 21.07 19.28
CA VAL A 304 -9.46 19.72 19.72
C VAL A 304 -10.50 19.08 18.80
N LEU A 305 -11.56 19.80 18.44
CA LEU A 305 -12.69 19.22 17.69
C LEU A 305 -12.30 18.96 16.23
N ALA A 306 -11.54 19.87 15.61
CA ALA A 306 -11.05 19.67 14.26
C ALA A 306 -9.97 18.57 14.21
N THR A 307 -9.06 18.53 15.19
CA THR A 307 -8.04 17.48 15.27
C THR A 307 -8.68 16.11 15.45
N GLU A 308 -9.64 15.95 16.37
CA GLU A 308 -10.38 14.69 16.52
C GLU A 308 -11.03 14.26 15.20
N LEU A 309 -11.66 15.17 14.47
CA LEU A 309 -12.33 14.88 13.20
C LEU A 309 -11.35 14.42 12.12
N TYR A 310 -10.32 15.22 11.82
CA TYR A 310 -9.39 14.90 10.75
C TYR A 310 -8.46 13.73 11.12
N ALA A 311 -8.13 13.55 12.41
CA ALA A 311 -7.42 12.36 12.88
C ALA A 311 -8.29 11.11 12.70
N THR A 312 -9.60 11.17 12.97
CA THR A 312 -10.52 10.05 12.72
C THR A 312 -10.54 9.67 11.23
N ALA A 313 -10.42 10.63 10.33
CA ALA A 313 -10.38 10.37 8.88
C ALA A 313 -9.03 9.80 8.40
N ILE A 314 -7.91 10.25 8.97
CA ILE A 314 -6.56 9.95 8.47
C ILE A 314 -5.84 8.86 9.25
N VAL A 315 -5.84 8.91 10.59
CA VAL A 315 -4.99 8.02 11.41
C VAL A 315 -5.31 6.55 11.19
N PRO A 316 -6.59 6.10 11.14
CA PRO A 316 -6.89 4.71 10.83
C PRO A 316 -6.37 4.24 9.47
N GLN A 317 -6.32 5.14 8.48
CA GLN A 317 -5.78 4.85 7.15
C GLN A 317 -4.27 4.60 7.16
N LEU A 318 -3.55 4.87 8.25
CA LEU A 318 -2.12 4.61 8.39
C LEU A 318 -1.81 3.14 8.71
N ALA A 319 -2.81 2.37 9.11
CA ALA A 319 -2.64 0.95 9.41
C ALA A 319 -2.22 0.12 8.18
N GLN A 320 -2.53 0.58 6.96
CA GLN A 320 -2.07 0.00 5.68
C GLN A 320 -0.65 0.45 5.27
N CYS A 321 0.03 1.19 6.13
CA CYS A 321 1.36 1.75 5.91
C CYS A 321 2.35 1.17 6.93
N ARG A 322 2.62 1.90 8.00
CA ARG A 322 3.62 1.53 9.02
C ARG A 322 2.91 1.35 10.36
N PRO A 323 2.69 0.10 10.83
CA PRO A 323 2.03 -0.18 12.09
C PRO A 323 2.57 0.64 13.26
N SER A 324 3.90 0.79 13.36
CA SER A 324 4.52 1.55 14.44
C SER A 324 4.19 3.04 14.46
N VAL A 325 3.99 3.68 13.30
CA VAL A 325 3.63 5.10 13.18
C VAL A 325 2.14 5.28 13.45
N TYR A 326 1.32 4.35 12.93
CA TYR A 326 -0.10 4.28 13.26
C TYR A 326 -0.32 4.20 14.77
N ASP A 327 0.33 3.26 15.47
CA ASP A 327 0.12 3.04 16.91
C ASP A 327 0.40 4.34 17.71
N ARG A 328 1.48 5.06 17.38
CA ARG A 328 1.81 6.35 18.04
C ARG A 328 0.79 7.45 17.74
N LEU A 329 0.39 7.62 16.48
CA LEU A 329 -0.58 8.66 16.13
C LEU A 329 -1.97 8.35 16.69
N ASN A 330 -2.35 7.07 16.78
CA ASN A 330 -3.60 6.65 17.39
C ASN A 330 -3.61 6.98 18.89
N GLU A 331 -2.55 6.60 19.62
CA GLU A 331 -2.38 6.90 21.04
C GLU A 331 -2.46 8.42 21.31
N GLU A 332 -1.75 9.22 20.50
CA GLU A 332 -1.60 10.65 20.77
C GLU A 332 -2.76 11.53 20.27
N LEU A 333 -3.55 11.07 19.28
CA LEU A 333 -4.61 11.88 18.66
C LEU A 333 -6.03 11.32 18.87
N LEU A 334 -6.20 10.03 19.14
CA LEU A 334 -7.51 9.37 19.19
C LEU A 334 -7.80 8.66 20.52
N GLU A 335 -6.79 8.19 21.25
CA GLU A 335 -6.95 7.57 22.58
C GLU A 335 -7.05 8.62 23.70
N GLY A 336 -8.14 9.40 23.65
CA GLY A 336 -8.41 10.49 24.60
C GLY A 336 -8.41 11.86 23.92
N GLN A 337 -8.02 12.90 24.66
CA GLN A 337 -7.88 14.23 24.04
C GLN A 337 -6.54 14.34 23.30
N PRO A 338 -6.50 14.98 22.12
CA PRO A 338 -5.27 15.16 21.36
C PRO A 338 -4.13 15.82 22.17
N ASN A 339 -2.95 15.21 22.14
CA ASN A 339 -1.79 15.66 22.90
C ASN A 339 -0.93 16.69 22.14
N PHE A 340 -1.28 17.97 22.29
CA PHE A 340 -0.53 19.06 21.66
C PHE A 340 0.84 19.38 22.31
N GLN A 341 1.30 18.63 23.32
CA GLN A 341 2.65 18.83 23.87
C GLN A 341 3.73 18.22 22.96
N ARG A 342 3.34 17.27 22.10
CA ARG A 342 4.25 16.54 21.20
C ARG A 342 4.11 16.94 19.74
N THR A 343 3.60 18.15 19.46
CA THR A 343 3.34 18.64 18.09
C THR A 343 4.47 18.36 17.10
N ASN A 344 5.73 18.63 17.46
CA ASN A 344 6.86 18.38 16.55
C ASN A 344 7.03 16.90 16.17
N ILE A 345 6.75 15.98 17.10
CA ILE A 345 6.82 14.55 16.88
C ILE A 345 5.63 14.11 16.02
N LEU A 346 4.43 14.62 16.32
CA LEU A 346 3.22 14.32 15.55
C LEU A 346 3.34 14.76 14.09
N LEU A 347 3.84 15.98 13.85
CA LEU A 347 4.05 16.48 12.49
C LEU A 347 5.12 15.67 11.75
N LYS A 348 6.18 15.23 12.45
CA LYS A 348 7.18 14.34 11.86
C LYS A 348 6.59 12.97 11.51
N ASP A 349 5.84 12.38 12.43
CA ASP A 349 5.16 11.09 12.21
C ASP A 349 4.17 11.19 11.03
N LEU A 350 3.47 12.32 10.88
CA LEU A 350 2.62 12.60 9.72
C LEU A 350 3.42 12.80 8.42
N GLN A 351 4.62 13.40 8.46
CA GLN A 351 5.46 13.52 7.26
C GLN A 351 6.07 12.18 6.84
N ASP A 352 6.46 11.34 7.80
CA ASP A 352 7.09 10.02 7.59
C ASP A 352 6.17 9.02 6.84
N ILE A 353 4.87 9.31 6.72
CA ILE A 353 3.86 8.46 6.05
C ILE A 353 3.46 8.97 4.66
N TYR A 354 3.86 10.18 4.23
CA TYR A 354 3.43 10.75 2.95
C TYR A 354 3.78 9.81 1.78
N SER A 355 5.01 9.28 1.79
CA SER A 355 5.49 8.35 0.77
C SER A 355 4.63 7.08 0.68
N CYS A 356 4.08 6.60 1.80
CA CYS A 356 3.18 5.45 1.80
C CYS A 356 1.88 5.73 1.06
N PHE A 357 1.30 6.93 1.22
CA PHE A 357 0.12 7.30 0.45
C PHE A 357 0.44 7.66 -1.01
N GLY A 358 1.72 7.68 -1.41
CA GLY A 358 2.11 8.19 -2.72
C GLY A 358 2.06 9.71 -2.82
N ILE A 359 2.10 10.40 -1.68
CA ILE A 359 2.06 11.87 -1.57
C ILE A 359 3.48 12.39 -1.37
N THR A 360 3.79 13.51 -2.03
CA THR A 360 5.06 14.23 -1.86
C THR A 360 4.91 15.41 -0.90
N CYS A 361 6.03 15.87 -0.34
CA CYS A 361 6.06 17.09 0.46
C CYS A 361 5.53 18.30 -0.32
N ASP A 362 5.86 18.40 -1.61
CA ASP A 362 5.45 19.52 -2.47
C ASP A 362 3.94 19.55 -2.69
N GLU A 363 3.30 18.38 -2.77
CA GLU A 363 1.84 18.27 -2.88
C GLU A 363 1.09 18.67 -1.61
N ILE A 364 1.68 18.45 -0.42
CA ILE A 364 1.14 18.99 0.83
C ILE A 364 1.39 20.50 0.92
N GLY A 365 2.55 20.95 0.46
CA GLY A 365 3.00 22.34 0.49
C GLY A 365 3.60 22.75 1.83
N THR A 366 4.12 23.99 1.88
CA THR A 366 4.63 24.57 3.13
C THR A 366 3.54 25.37 3.81
N VAL A 367 3.35 25.21 5.12
CA VAL A 367 2.32 25.98 5.83
C VAL A 367 2.62 27.49 5.74
N ALA A 368 1.58 28.30 5.52
CA ALA A 368 1.67 29.75 5.35
C ALA A 368 2.43 30.44 6.51
N LYS A 369 3.10 31.56 6.21
CA LYS A 369 4.01 32.27 7.14
C LYS A 369 3.40 32.59 8.51
N LYS A 370 2.07 32.82 8.59
CA LYS A 370 1.36 33.05 9.86
C LYS A 370 1.49 31.88 10.86
N TYR A 371 1.86 30.68 10.39
CA TYR A 371 2.15 29.52 11.23
C TYR A 371 3.64 29.15 11.30
N LYS A 372 4.56 29.91 10.68
CA LYS A 372 6.01 29.61 10.76
C LYS A 372 6.55 29.68 12.18
N ASP A 373 5.94 30.51 13.04
CA ASP A 373 6.33 30.65 14.44
C ASP A 373 6.01 29.42 15.30
N PHE A 374 5.24 28.44 14.77
CA PHE A 374 4.93 27.19 15.46
C PHE A 374 6.01 26.11 15.30
N GLY A 375 7.12 26.41 14.60
CA GLY A 375 8.27 25.50 14.51
C GLY A 375 7.98 24.23 13.71
N MET A 376 7.19 24.33 12.63
CA MET A 376 6.93 23.20 11.73
C MET A 376 8.26 22.59 11.27
N PRO A 377 8.46 21.26 11.41
CA PRO A 377 9.59 20.60 10.79
C PRO A 377 9.58 20.87 9.29
N GLU A 378 10.71 21.32 8.75
CA GLU A 378 10.89 21.45 7.30
C GLU A 378 10.54 20.10 6.66
N CYS A 379 9.61 20.09 5.72
CA CYS A 379 9.20 18.85 5.07
C CYS A 379 10.40 18.33 4.28
N VAL A 380 11.07 17.32 4.83
CA VAL A 380 12.19 16.68 4.14
C VAL A 380 11.56 15.76 3.12
N ALA A 381 11.33 16.27 1.91
CA ALA A 381 11.07 15.41 0.77
C ALA A 381 12.17 14.34 0.78
N PRO A 382 11.86 13.03 0.86
CA PRO A 382 12.87 12.02 0.67
C PRO A 382 13.44 12.27 -0.71
N ARG A 383 14.63 12.85 -0.75
CA ARG A 383 15.39 12.99 -1.98
C ARG A 383 15.58 11.58 -2.55
N GLY A 384 15.86 11.47 -3.84
CA GLY A 384 16.16 10.16 -4.43
C GLY A 384 17.23 9.39 -3.65
N ASP A 385 18.12 10.09 -2.93
CA ASP A 385 19.17 9.56 -2.05
C ASP A 385 18.75 9.33 -0.59
N ALA A 386 17.46 9.29 -0.27
CA ALA A 386 16.98 9.06 1.10
C ALA A 386 17.41 7.66 1.59
N PRO A 387 18.06 7.55 2.77
CA PRO A 387 18.55 6.28 3.25
C PRO A 387 17.43 5.27 3.51
N MET A 388 17.68 3.98 3.25
CA MET A 388 16.85 2.86 3.66
C MET A 388 17.68 1.95 4.55
N ALA A 389 17.29 1.78 5.80
CA ALA A 389 18.07 1.05 6.79
C ALA A 389 19.58 1.43 6.79
N LEU A 390 19.88 2.73 6.85
CA LEU A 390 21.19 3.38 6.56
C LEU A 390 21.71 3.35 5.13
N TYR A 391 21.36 2.38 4.28
CA TYR A 391 21.84 2.34 2.89
C TYR A 391 21.40 3.61 2.16
N LYS A 392 22.37 4.41 1.72
CA LYS A 392 22.10 5.67 1.00
C LYS A 392 22.14 5.42 -0.51
N PRO A 393 21.03 5.40 -1.26
CA PRO A 393 21.09 5.17 -2.71
C PRO A 393 21.71 6.36 -3.47
N SER A 394 22.21 6.10 -4.68
CA SER A 394 22.65 7.10 -5.67
C SER A 394 21.48 7.65 -6.50
N THR A 395 20.42 6.87 -6.66
CA THR A 395 19.25 7.18 -7.51
C THR A 395 17.93 6.99 -6.75
N ASN A 396 16.84 7.56 -7.27
CA ASN A 396 15.53 7.45 -6.62
C ASN A 396 14.94 6.04 -6.75
N ILE A 397 15.19 5.20 -5.75
CA ILE A 397 14.68 3.82 -5.68
C ILE A 397 13.38 3.66 -4.89
N GLN A 398 12.82 4.76 -4.37
CA GLN A 398 11.59 4.70 -3.57
C GLN A 398 10.41 4.10 -4.34
N PRO A 399 10.25 4.29 -5.67
CA PRO A 399 9.22 3.58 -6.41
C PRO A 399 9.40 2.06 -6.41
N VAL A 400 10.63 1.54 -6.45
CA VAL A 400 10.89 0.10 -6.42
C VAL A 400 10.73 -0.47 -5.00
N ALA A 401 11.26 0.24 -4.00
CA ALA A 401 11.20 -0.20 -2.60
C ALA A 401 9.76 -0.33 -2.07
N ARG A 402 8.81 0.44 -2.62
CA ARG A 402 7.40 0.47 -2.22
C ARG A 402 6.57 -0.73 -2.68
N ILE A 403 7.15 -1.70 -3.39
CA ILE A 403 6.46 -2.95 -3.71
C ILE A 403 6.13 -3.77 -2.45
N ASP A 404 6.82 -3.51 -1.34
CA ASP A 404 6.51 -4.08 -0.03
C ASP A 404 5.16 -3.60 0.56
N LEU A 405 4.72 -2.38 0.22
CA LEU A 405 3.41 -1.87 0.58
C LEU A 405 2.29 -2.63 -0.14
N ASP A 406 2.50 -3.03 -1.39
CA ASP A 406 1.54 -3.88 -2.12
C ASP A 406 1.38 -5.23 -1.39
N VAL A 407 2.49 -5.83 -0.94
CA VAL A 407 2.47 -7.07 -0.13
C VAL A 407 1.71 -6.87 1.18
N LEU A 408 1.99 -5.80 1.93
CA LEU A 408 1.30 -5.51 3.20
C LEU A 408 -0.21 -5.32 2.98
N GLN A 409 -0.58 -4.56 1.96
CA GLN A 409 -1.99 -4.25 1.67
C GLN A 409 -2.75 -5.49 1.19
N ILE A 410 -2.11 -6.34 0.37
CA ILE A 410 -2.64 -7.66 0.03
C ILE A 410 -2.86 -8.48 1.30
N ARG A 411 -1.87 -8.57 2.21
CA ARG A 411 -1.98 -9.30 3.48
C ARG A 411 -3.18 -8.86 4.30
N ILE A 412 -3.37 -7.54 4.44
CA ILE A 412 -4.50 -6.97 5.18
C ILE A 412 -5.83 -7.36 4.52
N LEU A 413 -5.95 -7.14 3.21
CA LEU A 413 -7.17 -7.45 2.45
C LEU A 413 -7.53 -8.95 2.49
N THR A 414 -6.57 -9.84 2.26
CA THR A 414 -6.80 -11.29 2.26
C THR A 414 -7.12 -11.81 3.65
N SER A 415 -6.56 -11.23 4.71
CA SER A 415 -6.86 -11.62 6.09
C SER A 415 -8.29 -11.27 6.49
N MET A 416 -8.90 -10.26 5.86
CA MET A 416 -10.31 -9.90 6.03
C MET A 416 -11.23 -10.58 5.00
N GLY A 417 -10.71 -11.52 4.20
CA GLY A 417 -11.47 -12.26 3.18
C GLY A 417 -11.77 -11.47 1.89
N SER A 418 -11.18 -10.29 1.71
CA SER A 418 -11.36 -9.43 0.53
C SER A 418 -10.46 -9.87 -0.65
N PHE A 419 -10.63 -11.10 -1.11
CA PHE A 419 -9.80 -11.71 -2.15
C PHE A 419 -9.96 -11.02 -3.53
N ASP A 420 -11.15 -10.51 -3.84
CA ASP A 420 -11.42 -9.82 -5.12
C ASP A 420 -10.58 -8.54 -5.27
N PHE A 421 -10.49 -7.74 -4.20
CA PHE A 421 -9.67 -6.53 -4.21
C PHE A 421 -8.20 -6.87 -4.08
N ALA A 422 -7.82 -7.85 -3.26
CA ALA A 422 -6.44 -8.33 -3.20
C ALA A 422 -5.92 -8.78 -4.57
N LYS A 423 -6.77 -9.41 -5.40
CA LYS A 423 -6.44 -9.76 -6.79
C LYS A 423 -6.09 -8.54 -7.64
N LEU A 424 -6.80 -7.42 -7.49
CA LEU A 424 -6.49 -6.19 -8.22
C LEU A 424 -5.13 -5.59 -7.80
N PHE A 425 -4.81 -5.60 -6.50
CA PHE A 425 -3.48 -5.20 -6.01
C PHE A 425 -2.38 -6.10 -6.57
N TYR A 426 -2.59 -7.42 -6.56
CA TYR A 426 -1.63 -8.38 -7.10
C TYR A 426 -1.39 -8.20 -8.61
N LEU A 427 -2.46 -8.05 -9.39
CA LEU A 427 -2.40 -7.94 -10.85
C LEU A 427 -1.85 -6.60 -11.33
N TYR A 428 -2.27 -5.50 -10.71
CA TYR A 428 -2.04 -4.16 -11.25
C TYR A 428 -1.09 -3.29 -10.43
N GLY A 429 -0.76 -3.69 -9.20
CA GLY A 429 0.07 -2.92 -8.29
C GLY A 429 -0.61 -1.62 -7.83
N ARG A 430 -0.04 -0.97 -6.83
CA ARG A 430 -0.52 0.36 -6.39
C ARG A 430 0.62 1.29 -5.97
N ASN A 431 1.62 0.78 -5.28
CA ASN A 431 2.57 1.64 -4.56
C ASN A 431 3.88 1.87 -5.31
N SER A 432 4.11 1.16 -6.43
CA SER A 432 5.36 1.19 -7.19
C SER A 432 5.21 1.84 -8.57
N PRO A 433 5.06 3.17 -8.66
CA PRO A 433 4.79 3.84 -9.93
C PRO A 433 5.97 3.71 -10.89
N ARG A 434 5.67 3.47 -12.16
CA ARG A 434 6.68 3.48 -13.21
C ARG A 434 7.06 4.89 -13.57
N GLN A 435 8.34 5.08 -13.89
CA GLN A 435 8.78 6.28 -14.56
C GLN A 435 8.09 6.37 -15.93
N ARG A 436 7.77 7.60 -16.34
CA ARG A 436 7.20 7.92 -17.64
C ARG A 436 8.21 8.75 -18.41
N ASP A 437 8.42 8.42 -19.68
CA ASP A 437 9.30 9.19 -20.56
C ASP A 437 8.56 10.42 -21.12
N SER A 438 7.23 10.35 -21.17
CA SER A 438 6.34 11.40 -21.64
C SER A 438 5.08 11.50 -20.78
N GLU A 439 4.49 12.70 -20.70
CA GLU A 439 3.18 12.90 -20.06
C GLU A 439 2.06 12.11 -20.74
N ASN A 440 2.24 11.76 -22.02
CA ASN A 440 1.31 10.95 -22.80
C ASN A 440 1.43 9.44 -22.52
N ASP A 441 2.49 9.01 -21.83
CA ASP A 441 2.64 7.60 -21.48
C ASP A 441 1.62 7.21 -20.41
N PRO A 442 0.97 6.03 -20.56
CA PRO A 442 0.03 5.55 -19.57
C PRO A 442 0.68 5.46 -18.18
N TYR A 443 0.05 6.10 -17.20
CA TYR A 443 0.47 5.93 -15.82
C TYR A 443 0.22 4.48 -15.39
N SER A 444 1.26 3.82 -14.90
CA SER A 444 1.18 2.41 -14.49
C SER A 444 2.10 2.13 -13.30
N PHE A 445 1.86 0.99 -12.66
CA PHE A 445 2.65 0.51 -11.54
C PHE A 445 3.37 -0.79 -11.94
N TYR A 446 4.51 -1.06 -11.32
CA TYR A 446 5.00 -2.43 -11.21
C TYR A 446 4.04 -3.24 -10.35
N SER A 447 3.80 -4.50 -10.72
CA SER A 447 2.92 -5.39 -9.97
C SER A 447 3.58 -6.74 -9.71
N LEU A 448 3.15 -7.40 -8.64
CA LEU A 448 3.65 -8.73 -8.26
C LEU A 448 3.35 -9.78 -9.33
N SER A 449 2.18 -9.72 -9.97
CA SER A 449 1.85 -10.64 -11.08
C SER A 449 2.80 -10.46 -12.26
N GLU A 450 3.13 -9.23 -12.63
CA GLU A 450 4.08 -8.96 -13.70
C GLU A 450 5.48 -9.50 -13.37
N LEU A 451 5.98 -9.23 -12.15
CA LEU A 451 7.25 -9.75 -11.70
C LEU A 451 7.26 -11.29 -11.65
N ALA A 452 6.12 -11.92 -11.38
CA ALA A 452 5.98 -13.37 -11.33
C ALA A 452 5.97 -14.04 -12.72
N ILE A 453 5.67 -13.31 -13.79
CA ILE A 453 5.64 -13.85 -15.16
C ILE A 453 6.73 -13.30 -16.08
N SER A 454 7.47 -12.28 -15.63
CA SER A 454 8.51 -11.63 -16.43
C SER A 454 9.60 -12.61 -16.91
N THR A 455 10.08 -12.39 -18.13
CA THR A 455 11.24 -13.10 -18.69
C THR A 455 12.55 -12.72 -17.99
N SER A 456 12.63 -11.53 -17.38
CA SER A 456 13.82 -11.08 -16.62
C SER A 456 14.15 -12.00 -15.44
N ARG A 457 13.20 -12.82 -14.97
CA ARG A 457 13.44 -13.86 -13.97
C ARG A 457 14.53 -14.87 -14.39
N GLN A 458 14.77 -15.03 -15.70
CA GLN A 458 15.87 -15.85 -16.22
C GLN A 458 17.25 -15.34 -15.80
N ASN A 459 17.38 -14.06 -15.44
CA ASN A 459 18.65 -13.54 -14.92
C ASN A 459 19.03 -14.18 -13.58
N ALA A 460 18.09 -14.85 -12.87
CA ALA A 460 18.36 -15.54 -11.61
C ALA A 460 18.97 -16.95 -11.76
N GLU A 461 19.56 -17.30 -12.91
CA GLU A 461 20.26 -18.59 -13.04
C GLU A 461 21.44 -18.70 -12.05
N PRO A 462 21.75 -19.92 -11.55
CA PRO A 462 21.10 -21.20 -11.84
C PRO A 462 19.80 -21.47 -11.03
N TYR A 463 19.39 -20.57 -10.14
CA TYR A 463 18.20 -20.76 -9.30
C TYR A 463 16.92 -20.76 -10.11
N TYR A 464 16.79 -19.92 -11.14
CA TYR A 464 15.63 -19.92 -12.02
C TYR A 464 15.30 -21.32 -12.57
N SER A 465 16.29 -22.01 -13.17
CA SER A 465 16.12 -23.37 -13.66
C SER A 465 15.76 -24.37 -12.56
N ALA A 466 16.36 -24.26 -11.38
CA ALA A 466 16.05 -25.13 -10.26
C ALA A 466 14.58 -25.00 -9.80
N PHE A 467 14.08 -23.76 -9.66
CA PHE A 467 12.68 -23.51 -9.31
C PHE A 467 11.71 -24.04 -10.37
N ILE A 468 11.98 -23.81 -11.65
CA ILE A 468 11.11 -24.32 -12.72
C ILE A 468 11.09 -25.85 -12.73
N SER A 469 12.26 -26.48 -12.59
CA SER A 469 12.37 -27.94 -12.55
C SER A 469 11.57 -28.53 -11.37
N TYR A 470 11.64 -27.89 -10.20
CA TYR A 470 10.94 -28.37 -9.00
C TYR A 470 9.42 -28.20 -9.12
N HIS A 471 8.96 -27.01 -9.52
CA HIS A 471 7.52 -26.70 -9.59
C HIS A 471 6.85 -27.19 -10.88
N ASN A 472 7.64 -27.60 -11.88
CA ASN A 472 7.17 -28.04 -13.20
C ASN A 472 6.27 -27.00 -13.90
N HIS A 473 6.55 -25.70 -13.70
CA HIS A 473 5.82 -24.60 -14.33
C HIS A 473 6.67 -23.32 -14.37
N PRO A 474 6.80 -22.61 -15.51
CA PRO A 474 7.62 -21.40 -15.58
C PRO A 474 7.07 -20.25 -14.72
N THR A 475 5.75 -20.11 -14.62
CA THR A 475 5.07 -19.08 -13.81
C THR A 475 4.46 -19.67 -12.53
N TYR A 476 5.14 -20.64 -11.91
CA TYR A 476 4.62 -21.41 -10.76
C TYR A 476 4.06 -20.53 -9.63
N ALA A 477 4.72 -19.43 -9.31
CA ALA A 477 4.30 -18.53 -8.23
C ALA A 477 3.01 -17.78 -8.58
N ASP A 478 2.89 -17.30 -9.82
CA ASP A 478 1.69 -16.63 -10.32
C ASP A 478 0.49 -17.58 -10.34
N VAL A 479 0.67 -18.80 -10.86
CA VAL A 479 -0.38 -19.82 -10.85
C VAL A 479 -0.82 -20.17 -9.42
N LEU A 480 0.11 -20.31 -8.48
CA LEU A 480 -0.20 -20.57 -7.08
C LEU A 480 -1.02 -19.43 -6.46
N ILE A 481 -0.58 -18.19 -6.64
CA ILE A 481 -1.22 -17.00 -6.05
C ILE A 481 -2.60 -16.77 -6.66
N GLN A 482 -2.72 -16.78 -8.00
CA GLN A 482 -3.99 -16.57 -8.69
C GLN A 482 -5.01 -17.66 -8.35
N ASN A 483 -4.62 -18.94 -8.36
CA ASN A 483 -5.52 -20.02 -7.95
C ASN A 483 -5.99 -19.85 -6.50
N THR A 484 -5.09 -19.45 -5.59
CA THR A 484 -5.44 -19.23 -4.18
C THR A 484 -6.38 -18.03 -4.01
N LEU A 485 -6.18 -16.94 -4.76
CA LEU A 485 -7.08 -15.78 -4.80
C LEU A 485 -8.47 -16.16 -5.30
N GLU A 486 -8.53 -16.94 -6.38
CA GLU A 486 -9.77 -17.43 -7.00
C GLU A 486 -10.46 -18.53 -6.18
N GLY A 487 -9.78 -19.08 -5.18
CA GLY A 487 -10.32 -20.12 -4.31
C GLY A 487 -10.41 -21.47 -5.01
N VAL A 488 -9.42 -21.77 -5.85
CA VAL A 488 -9.23 -23.05 -6.56
C VAL A 488 -7.82 -23.63 -6.29
N GLY A 489 -7.56 -24.85 -6.77
CA GLY A 489 -6.27 -25.51 -6.59
C GLY A 489 -6.07 -26.09 -5.18
N LYS A 490 -4.82 -26.17 -4.71
CA LYS A 490 -4.50 -26.77 -3.40
C LYS A 490 -5.06 -25.95 -2.22
N TRP A 491 -5.04 -24.63 -2.36
CA TRP A 491 -5.47 -23.65 -1.35
C TRP A 491 -6.81 -23.03 -1.76
N ASP A 492 -7.75 -23.90 -2.11
CA ASP A 492 -9.07 -23.51 -2.58
C ASP A 492 -9.97 -22.92 -1.47
N SER A 493 -11.20 -22.57 -1.84
CA SER A 493 -12.21 -22.03 -0.94
C SER A 493 -12.63 -22.95 0.23
N THR A 494 -12.18 -24.21 0.27
CA THR A 494 -12.39 -25.10 1.42
C THR A 494 -11.37 -24.88 2.55
N LYS A 495 -10.28 -24.15 2.27
CA LYS A 495 -9.27 -23.76 3.25
C LYS A 495 -9.67 -22.50 4.02
N SER A 496 -9.08 -22.33 5.20
CA SER A 496 -9.34 -21.16 6.03
C SER A 496 -8.85 -19.88 5.36
N VAL A 497 -9.45 -18.74 5.73
CA VAL A 497 -9.05 -17.42 5.23
C VAL A 497 -7.58 -17.14 5.59
N GLU A 498 -7.17 -17.55 6.79
CA GLU A 498 -5.81 -17.37 7.30
C GLU A 498 -4.80 -18.20 6.51
N GLN A 499 -5.16 -19.43 6.13
CA GLN A 499 -4.31 -20.27 5.26
C GLN A 499 -4.14 -19.64 3.88
N ARG A 500 -5.24 -19.21 3.25
CA ARG A 500 -5.18 -18.59 1.91
C ARG A 500 -4.41 -17.27 1.94
N SER A 501 -4.66 -16.43 2.95
CA SER A 501 -3.94 -15.17 3.18
C SER A 501 -2.43 -15.38 3.34
N ALA A 502 -2.04 -16.37 4.15
CA ALA A 502 -0.64 -16.75 4.33
C ALA A 502 0.03 -17.19 3.01
N VAL A 503 -0.64 -18.03 2.22
CA VAL A 503 -0.10 -18.48 0.92
C VAL A 503 0.11 -17.32 -0.03
N ILE A 504 -0.91 -16.48 -0.22
CA ILE A 504 -0.86 -15.36 -1.16
C ILE A 504 0.28 -14.41 -0.80
N THR A 505 0.41 -14.09 0.48
CA THR A 505 1.37 -13.07 0.95
C THR A 505 2.81 -13.59 0.93
N GLU A 506 3.06 -14.78 1.47
CA GLU A 506 4.43 -15.30 1.53
C GLU A 506 4.92 -15.82 0.18
N ALA A 507 4.03 -16.29 -0.71
CA ALA A 507 4.41 -16.56 -2.09
C ALA A 507 4.79 -15.28 -2.84
N SER A 508 4.06 -14.18 -2.61
CA SER A 508 4.41 -12.87 -3.19
C SER A 508 5.80 -12.41 -2.73
N SER A 509 6.14 -12.58 -1.46
CA SER A 509 7.43 -12.14 -0.92
C SER A 509 8.59 -13.08 -1.29
N PHE A 510 8.40 -14.39 -1.15
CA PHE A 510 9.51 -15.35 -1.14
C PHE A 510 9.55 -16.31 -2.33
N LEU A 511 8.53 -16.33 -3.17
CA LEU A 511 8.57 -17.01 -4.48
C LEU A 511 8.69 -16.02 -5.64
N VAL A 512 7.99 -14.87 -5.55
CA VAL A 512 8.05 -13.82 -6.58
C VAL A 512 9.22 -12.88 -6.33
N LEU A 513 9.14 -12.07 -5.28
CA LEU A 513 10.12 -11.00 -5.04
C LEU A 513 11.52 -11.52 -4.75
N TYR A 514 11.65 -12.64 -4.03
CA TYR A 514 12.97 -13.23 -3.76
C TYR A 514 13.69 -13.69 -5.04
N LEU A 515 13.01 -14.39 -5.95
CA LEU A 515 13.62 -14.78 -7.21
C LEU A 515 13.90 -13.55 -8.10
N HIS A 516 13.06 -12.52 -8.03
CA HIS A 516 13.30 -11.24 -8.69
C HIS A 516 14.53 -10.52 -8.13
N LEU A 517 14.73 -10.51 -6.81
CA LEU A 517 15.92 -9.96 -6.16
C LEU A 517 17.20 -10.64 -6.69
N ILE A 518 17.21 -11.97 -6.80
CA ILE A 518 18.35 -12.71 -7.35
C ILE A 518 18.59 -12.33 -8.82
N ALA A 519 17.52 -12.18 -9.61
CA ALA A 519 17.62 -11.72 -10.99
C ALA A 519 18.28 -10.33 -11.06
N GLN A 520 17.88 -9.39 -10.20
CA GLN A 520 18.47 -8.05 -10.15
C GLN A 520 19.91 -8.03 -9.65
N ILE A 521 20.28 -8.90 -8.70
CA ILE A 521 21.68 -9.05 -8.26
C ILE A 521 22.57 -9.44 -9.44
N ASN A 522 22.16 -10.46 -10.21
CA ASN A 522 22.92 -10.91 -11.36
C ASN A 522 22.89 -9.88 -12.51
N ASP A 523 21.77 -9.17 -12.69
CA ASP A 523 21.65 -8.12 -13.70
C ASP A 523 22.56 -6.92 -13.40
N ALA A 524 22.72 -6.54 -12.13
CA ALA A 524 23.67 -5.50 -11.73
C ALA A 524 25.14 -5.89 -12.03
N VAL A 525 25.51 -7.16 -11.81
CA VAL A 525 26.83 -7.69 -12.19
C VAL A 525 27.04 -7.65 -13.71
N ASN A 526 26.03 -8.07 -14.48
CA ASN A 526 26.08 -8.03 -15.94
C ASN A 526 26.17 -6.60 -16.47
N SER A 527 25.42 -5.67 -15.87
CA SER A 527 25.46 -4.25 -16.19
C SER A 527 26.84 -3.65 -15.95
N CYS A 528 27.50 -4.01 -14.84
CA CYS A 528 28.90 -3.63 -14.58
C CYS A 528 29.83 -4.09 -15.72
N ARG A 529 29.70 -5.34 -16.17
CA ARG A 529 30.56 -5.92 -17.22
C ARG A 529 30.34 -5.34 -18.61
N ASN A 530 29.11 -4.93 -18.90
CA ASN A 530 28.68 -4.44 -20.22
C ASN A 530 28.77 -2.91 -20.34
N THR A 531 29.39 -2.22 -19.38
CA THR A 531 29.56 -0.75 -19.42
C THR A 531 30.64 -0.35 -20.45
N ASP A 532 30.37 -0.57 -21.73
CA ASP A 532 31.19 -0.10 -22.86
C ASP A 532 30.34 0.83 -23.74
N GLN A 533 30.75 2.10 -23.83
CA GLN A 533 30.23 3.21 -24.66
C GLN A 533 29.08 4.02 -24.02
N ASP A 534 29.44 5.22 -23.56
CA ASP A 534 28.58 6.27 -22.98
C ASP A 534 28.04 5.92 -21.58
N GLY A 535 28.84 6.25 -20.54
CA GLY A 535 28.59 5.94 -19.12
C GLY A 535 27.37 6.63 -18.50
N GLU A 536 26.18 6.32 -19.00
CA GLU A 536 24.88 6.62 -18.41
C GLU A 536 24.26 5.27 -18.02
N TYR A 537 24.20 4.98 -16.72
CA TYR A 537 23.32 3.92 -16.21
C TYR A 537 21.88 4.27 -16.60
N GLU A 538 21.09 3.29 -17.04
CA GLU A 538 19.65 3.47 -17.28
C GLU A 538 18.99 3.95 -15.99
N LEU A 539 18.70 5.25 -15.87
CA LEU A 539 17.82 5.96 -14.91
C LEU A 539 17.91 5.62 -13.39
N THR A 540 18.00 4.36 -12.98
CA THR A 540 18.37 3.84 -11.65
C THR A 540 19.77 3.21 -11.66
N HIS A 541 20.49 3.35 -10.55
CA HIS A 541 21.74 2.64 -10.35
C HIS A 541 21.41 1.16 -10.05
N PRO A 542 21.86 0.18 -10.86
CA PRO A 542 21.38 -1.21 -10.76
C PRO A 542 21.52 -1.82 -9.36
N TRP A 543 22.58 -1.46 -8.63
CA TRP A 543 22.80 -1.95 -7.27
C TRP A 543 21.88 -1.29 -6.23
N ASP A 544 21.37 -0.08 -6.48
CA ASP A 544 20.39 0.53 -5.57
C ASP A 544 19.05 -0.24 -5.61
N GLU A 545 18.70 -0.84 -6.75
CA GLU A 545 17.51 -1.67 -6.88
C GLU A 545 17.63 -2.95 -6.04
N VAL A 546 18.81 -3.56 -5.98
CA VAL A 546 19.12 -4.69 -5.07
C VAL A 546 18.87 -4.29 -3.63
N ALA A 547 19.33 -3.11 -3.21
CA ALA A 547 19.09 -2.60 -1.86
C ALA A 547 17.59 -2.38 -1.59
N ALA A 548 16.87 -1.79 -2.56
CA ALA A 548 15.43 -1.53 -2.46
C ALA A 548 14.61 -2.82 -2.28
N LEU A 549 14.91 -3.87 -3.05
CA LEU A 549 14.22 -5.16 -2.98
C LEU A 549 14.62 -5.99 -1.75
N THR A 550 15.82 -5.76 -1.20
CA THR A 550 16.29 -6.43 0.03
C THR A 550 15.65 -5.80 1.28
N ILE A 551 15.63 -4.46 1.34
CA ILE A 551 15.25 -3.68 2.53
C ILE A 551 13.74 -3.40 2.55
N GLY A 552 13.18 -2.86 1.47
CA GLY A 552 11.80 -2.38 1.41
C GLY A 552 11.61 -0.98 2.03
N SER A 553 10.57 -0.28 1.61
CA SER A 553 10.24 1.06 2.08
C SER A 553 9.78 1.12 3.54
N LEU A 554 9.23 0.03 4.08
CA LEU A 554 8.64 -0.04 5.41
C LEU A 554 9.65 -0.03 6.57
N GLU A 555 10.89 -0.42 6.30
CA GLU A 555 11.99 -0.40 7.28
C GLU A 555 12.37 1.03 7.71
N GLY A 556 12.10 2.02 6.85
CA GLY A 556 12.48 3.40 7.09
C GLY A 556 14.00 3.63 7.04
N MET A 557 14.46 4.75 7.58
CA MET A 557 15.81 5.27 7.28
C MET A 557 16.91 4.90 8.30
N LYS A 558 16.53 4.39 9.49
CA LYS A 558 17.45 4.25 10.63
C LYS A 558 18.31 2.98 10.52
N GLU A 559 19.45 2.99 11.20
CA GLU A 559 20.30 1.81 11.40
C GLU A 559 19.49 0.61 11.92
N GLY A 560 19.70 -0.55 11.29
CA GLY A 560 18.94 -1.77 11.57
C GLY A 560 17.53 -1.79 11.01
N GLY A 561 17.06 -0.71 10.38
CA GLY A 561 15.70 -0.59 9.84
C GLY A 561 14.70 -0.13 10.90
N SER A 562 13.49 -0.69 10.87
CA SER A 562 12.45 -0.30 11.81
C SER A 562 12.74 -0.85 13.21
N SER A 563 12.46 -0.05 14.24
CA SER A 563 12.51 -0.53 15.63
C SER A 563 11.37 -1.50 15.96
N ASN A 564 10.34 -1.59 15.10
CA ASN A 564 9.27 -2.56 15.24
C ASN A 564 9.45 -3.68 14.21
N ILE A 565 9.67 -4.90 14.69
CA ILE A 565 9.91 -6.10 13.88
C ILE A 565 8.72 -6.50 12.97
N LEU A 566 7.56 -5.86 13.14
CA LEU A 566 6.35 -6.12 12.35
C LEU A 566 6.20 -5.19 11.13
N ASP A 567 7.04 -4.16 10.99
CA ASP A 567 6.88 -3.19 9.90
C ASP A 567 7.31 -3.79 8.54
N GLY A 568 8.49 -4.39 8.45
CA GLY A 568 9.06 -4.88 7.18
C GLY A 568 8.39 -6.13 6.60
N GLN A 569 8.26 -6.18 5.26
CA GLN A 569 7.74 -7.34 4.53
C GLN A 569 8.81 -8.11 3.72
N MET A 570 9.96 -7.50 3.46
CA MET A 570 11.04 -8.07 2.63
C MET A 570 11.99 -8.95 3.44
N ILE A 571 13.08 -9.43 2.80
CA ILE A 571 14.12 -10.25 3.44
C ILE A 571 14.70 -9.55 4.69
N TRP A 572 14.87 -8.22 4.67
CA TRP A 572 15.33 -7.48 5.85
C TRP A 572 14.37 -7.61 7.04
N GLY A 573 13.07 -7.40 6.81
CA GLY A 573 12.03 -7.56 7.83
C GLY A 573 11.94 -9.01 8.34
N LEU A 574 12.06 -9.99 7.44
CA LEU A 574 12.14 -11.39 7.82
C LEU A 574 13.38 -11.67 8.69
N GLY A 575 14.54 -11.10 8.32
CA GLY A 575 15.78 -11.15 9.07
C GLY A 575 15.64 -10.57 10.47
N SER A 576 14.99 -9.41 10.62
CA SER A 576 14.68 -8.80 11.91
C SER A 576 13.83 -9.71 12.80
N GLN A 577 12.76 -10.30 12.24
CA GLN A 577 11.89 -11.21 12.99
C GLN A 577 12.60 -12.50 13.42
N ARG A 578 13.40 -13.10 12.53
CA ARG A 578 14.09 -14.36 12.81
C ARG A 578 15.33 -14.16 13.67
N GLY A 579 16.04 -13.05 13.51
CA GLY A 579 17.13 -12.60 14.36
C GLY A 579 16.73 -12.58 15.83
N TYR A 580 15.61 -11.91 16.13
CA TYR A 580 15.04 -11.89 17.47
C TYR A 580 14.62 -13.28 17.95
N GLN A 581 13.91 -14.05 17.11
CA GLN A 581 13.39 -15.36 17.48
C GLN A 581 14.48 -16.40 17.80
N PHE A 582 15.55 -16.44 17.01
CA PHE A 582 16.63 -17.41 17.12
C PHE A 582 17.85 -16.89 17.87
N GLN A 583 17.74 -15.69 18.45
CA GLN A 583 18.80 -15.02 19.22
C GLN A 583 20.09 -14.83 18.38
N THR A 584 19.92 -14.50 17.11
CA THR A 584 21.00 -14.22 16.14
C THR A 584 21.13 -12.72 15.89
N GLU A 585 21.23 -11.96 16.97
CA GLU A 585 21.41 -10.51 16.97
C GLU A 585 22.89 -10.12 17.14
N ASN A 586 23.27 -8.97 16.59
CA ASN A 586 24.59 -8.39 16.78
C ASN A 586 24.70 -7.64 18.12
N SER A 587 25.89 -7.12 18.44
CA SER A 587 26.13 -6.34 19.66
C SER A 587 25.36 -5.01 19.74
N ARG A 588 24.86 -4.50 18.60
CA ARG A 588 24.03 -3.30 18.50
C ARG A 588 22.56 -3.57 18.78
N GLY A 589 22.16 -4.85 18.85
CA GLY A 589 20.80 -5.28 19.21
C GLY A 589 19.82 -5.35 18.04
N TYR A 590 20.30 -5.59 16.82
CA TYR A 590 19.48 -5.94 15.65
C TYR A 590 20.05 -7.17 14.95
N ALA A 591 19.30 -7.74 14.01
CA ALA A 591 19.64 -9.03 13.39
C ALA A 591 21.05 -9.02 12.76
N LYS A 592 21.85 -10.05 13.09
CA LYS A 592 23.22 -10.20 12.57
C LYS A 592 23.23 -10.25 11.04
N VAL A 593 22.30 -10.99 10.46
CA VAL A 593 22.11 -11.11 9.00
C VAL A 593 21.90 -9.74 8.33
N ASN A 594 21.12 -8.85 8.95
CA ASN A 594 20.87 -7.51 8.39
C ASN A 594 22.12 -6.63 8.48
N SER A 595 22.93 -6.79 9.52
CA SER A 595 24.23 -6.11 9.62
C SER A 595 25.21 -6.58 8.54
N GLU A 596 25.19 -7.86 8.19
CA GLU A 596 26.04 -8.40 7.12
C GLU A 596 25.54 -7.94 5.74
N LEU A 597 24.22 -7.89 5.53
CA LEU A 597 23.62 -7.32 4.33
C LEU A 597 23.96 -5.83 4.18
N GLU A 598 23.95 -5.06 5.27
CA GLU A 598 24.37 -3.65 5.28
C GLU A 598 25.79 -3.50 4.71
N ASP A 599 26.75 -4.27 5.25
CA ASP A 599 28.15 -4.24 4.82
C ASP A 599 28.29 -4.63 3.34
N LEU A 600 27.60 -5.68 2.90
CA LEU A 600 27.64 -6.16 1.51
C LEU A 600 26.98 -5.19 0.53
N LEU A 601 25.88 -4.55 0.90
CA LEU A 601 25.22 -3.56 0.06
C LEU A 601 26.13 -2.35 -0.16
N TYR A 602 26.82 -1.89 0.89
CA TYR A 602 27.82 -0.81 0.77
C TYR A 602 29.04 -1.21 -0.05
N ALA A 603 29.55 -2.43 0.14
CA ALA A 603 30.66 -2.97 -0.65
C ALA A 603 30.31 -3.01 -2.14
N GLY A 604 29.19 -3.64 -2.50
CA GLY A 604 28.79 -3.79 -3.88
C GLY A 604 28.50 -2.45 -4.58
N ARG A 605 27.98 -1.46 -3.85
CA ARG A 605 27.85 -0.10 -4.39
C ARG A 605 29.21 0.50 -4.73
N GLY A 606 30.18 0.42 -3.81
CA GLY A 606 31.53 0.91 -4.05
C GLY A 606 32.23 0.18 -5.20
N GLU A 607 31.96 -1.11 -5.37
CA GLU A 607 32.54 -1.95 -6.41
C GLU A 607 31.96 -1.64 -7.79
N ILE A 608 30.63 -1.48 -7.92
CA ILE A 608 30.01 -1.10 -9.19
C ILE A 608 30.37 0.34 -9.59
N ASP A 609 30.42 1.28 -8.64
CA ASP A 609 30.87 2.67 -8.86
C ASP A 609 32.34 2.70 -9.34
N ALA A 610 33.16 1.75 -8.87
CA ALA A 610 34.55 1.58 -9.28
C ALA A 610 34.74 0.73 -10.54
N LEU A 611 33.65 0.23 -11.16
CA LEU A 611 33.67 -0.75 -12.26
C LEU A 611 34.51 -2.00 -11.95
N ASN A 612 34.58 -2.39 -10.68
CA ASN A 612 35.29 -3.58 -10.22
C ASN A 612 34.34 -4.78 -10.23
N CYS A 613 33.97 -5.23 -11.43
CA CYS A 613 32.92 -6.22 -11.63
C CYS A 613 33.26 -7.61 -11.09
N ASP A 614 34.55 -7.94 -10.95
CA ASP A 614 34.99 -9.21 -10.37
C ASP A 614 34.70 -9.25 -8.86
N MET A 615 35.03 -8.16 -8.13
CA MET A 615 34.68 -8.04 -6.71
C MET A 615 33.16 -7.94 -6.51
N LEU A 616 32.48 -7.22 -7.40
CA LEU A 616 31.02 -7.13 -7.38
C LEU A 616 30.35 -8.51 -7.50
N GLU A 617 30.89 -9.38 -8.36
CA GLU A 617 30.40 -10.75 -8.50
C GLU A 617 30.59 -11.56 -7.20
N GLU A 618 31.73 -11.42 -6.51
CA GLU A 618 31.93 -12.05 -5.19
C GLU A 618 30.94 -11.51 -4.14
N THR A 619 30.72 -10.19 -4.10
CA THR A 619 29.74 -9.56 -3.21
C THR A 619 28.32 -10.03 -3.53
N ALA A 620 27.98 -10.15 -4.82
CA ALA A 620 26.69 -10.65 -5.29
C ALA A 620 26.44 -12.11 -4.85
N GLU A 621 27.44 -12.99 -4.95
CA GLU A 621 27.33 -14.37 -4.43
C GLU A 621 27.13 -14.39 -2.92
N ASN A 622 27.86 -13.56 -2.17
CA ASN A 622 27.72 -13.46 -0.72
C ASN A 622 26.32 -12.97 -0.32
N ILE A 623 25.77 -11.95 -0.97
CA ILE A 623 24.40 -11.48 -0.70
C ILE A 623 23.40 -12.62 -0.92
N LYS A 624 23.49 -13.33 -2.06
CA LYS A 624 22.58 -14.46 -2.37
C LYS A 624 22.60 -15.52 -1.26
N ILE A 625 23.76 -15.80 -0.67
CA ILE A 625 23.92 -16.74 0.45
C ILE A 625 23.31 -16.16 1.75
N ILE A 626 23.62 -14.91 2.10
CA ILE A 626 23.15 -14.29 3.35
C ILE A 626 21.62 -14.15 3.36
N THR A 627 21.00 -13.84 2.20
CA THR A 627 19.54 -13.73 2.10
C THR A 627 18.79 -15.06 2.31
N ILE A 628 19.48 -16.21 2.25
CA ILE A 628 18.89 -17.53 2.52
C ILE A 628 18.68 -17.77 4.02
N ILE A 629 19.50 -17.15 4.89
CA ILE A 629 19.48 -17.41 6.34
C ILE A 629 18.07 -17.19 6.95
N PRO A 630 17.38 -16.05 6.70
CA PRO A 630 16.04 -15.82 7.25
C PRO A 630 14.98 -16.79 6.70
N LEU A 631 15.16 -17.29 5.47
CA LEU A 631 14.28 -18.30 4.86
C LEU A 631 14.45 -19.65 5.55
N LEU A 632 15.69 -20.11 5.77
CA LEU A 632 15.98 -21.34 6.53
C LEU A 632 15.45 -21.28 7.96
N GLN A 633 15.68 -20.14 8.64
CA GLN A 633 15.13 -19.90 9.98
C GLN A 633 13.60 -19.94 9.98
N SER A 634 12.95 -19.49 8.91
CA SER A 634 11.49 -19.53 8.79
C SER A 634 10.97 -20.96 8.58
N VAL A 635 11.64 -21.78 7.76
CA VAL A 635 11.33 -23.22 7.68
C VAL A 635 11.46 -23.87 9.05
N LEU A 636 12.53 -23.56 9.80
CA LEU A 636 12.74 -24.09 11.15
C LEU A 636 11.63 -23.67 12.12
N LYS A 637 11.25 -22.39 12.13
CA LYS A 637 10.13 -21.89 12.95
C LYS A 637 8.87 -22.69 12.70
N TYR A 638 8.47 -22.83 11.43
CA TYR A 638 7.22 -23.51 11.11
C TYR A 638 7.34 -25.02 11.25
N ALA A 639 8.54 -25.61 11.17
CA ALA A 639 8.75 -27.00 11.56
C ALA A 639 8.42 -27.21 13.04
N ILE A 640 8.88 -26.32 13.92
CA ILE A 640 8.58 -26.36 15.36
C ILE A 640 7.07 -26.19 15.60
N LEU A 641 6.47 -25.16 15.02
CA LEU A 641 5.04 -24.88 15.23
C LEU A 641 4.12 -25.96 14.66
N ASN A 642 4.53 -26.62 13.57
CA ASN A 642 3.71 -27.62 12.89
C ASN A 642 3.92 -29.04 13.43
N ASP A 643 4.98 -29.33 14.19
CA ASP A 643 5.22 -30.66 14.78
C ASP A 643 4.09 -31.09 15.72
N GLU A 644 3.46 -30.14 16.40
CA GLU A 644 2.34 -30.41 17.31
C GLU A 644 0.97 -30.45 16.61
N LEU A 645 0.90 -30.06 15.33
CA LEU A 645 -0.38 -29.95 14.63
C LEU A 645 -0.88 -31.31 14.12
N PRO A 646 -2.20 -31.56 14.18
CA PRO A 646 -2.80 -32.72 13.54
C PRO A 646 -2.81 -32.58 12.02
N ALA A 647 -3.00 -33.71 11.34
CA ALA A 647 -3.25 -33.72 9.90
C ALA A 647 -4.46 -32.84 9.56
N ASN A 648 -4.39 -32.12 8.44
CA ASN A 648 -5.45 -31.23 7.94
C ASN A 648 -5.85 -30.07 8.89
N SER A 649 -4.97 -29.64 9.81
CA SER A 649 -5.25 -28.46 10.65
C SER A 649 -5.63 -27.23 9.80
N PRO A 650 -6.57 -26.38 10.25
CA PRO A 650 -6.91 -25.12 9.58
C PRO A 650 -5.90 -23.98 9.90
N SER A 651 -4.87 -24.26 10.69
CA SER A 651 -3.87 -23.26 11.08
C SER A 651 -3.12 -22.71 9.86
N ALA A 652 -2.92 -21.39 9.84
CA ALA A 652 -2.06 -20.72 8.87
C ALA A 652 -0.60 -21.20 8.94
N ASN A 653 -0.14 -21.71 10.10
CA ASN A 653 1.23 -22.20 10.25
C ASN A 653 1.57 -23.35 9.29
N LEU A 654 0.56 -24.18 8.92
CA LEU A 654 0.73 -25.22 7.91
C LEU A 654 1.04 -24.63 6.53
N ALA A 655 0.25 -23.63 6.11
CA ALA A 655 0.47 -22.93 4.86
C ALA A 655 1.83 -22.23 4.84
N LEU A 656 2.17 -21.52 5.92
CA LEU A 656 3.44 -20.82 6.05
C LEU A 656 4.64 -21.77 5.96
N GLY A 657 4.60 -22.89 6.70
CA GLY A 657 5.67 -23.89 6.66
C GLY A 657 5.90 -24.48 5.27
N GLU A 658 4.82 -24.75 4.54
CA GLU A 658 4.94 -25.23 3.16
C GLU A 658 5.52 -24.16 2.24
N ILE A 659 5.04 -22.92 2.29
CA ILE A 659 5.50 -21.86 1.36
C ILE A 659 6.98 -21.52 1.57
N PHE A 660 7.43 -21.44 2.82
CA PHE A 660 8.86 -21.26 3.10
C PHE A 660 9.69 -22.46 2.63
N ALA A 661 9.16 -23.69 2.73
CA ALA A 661 9.85 -24.86 2.20
C ALA A 661 9.91 -24.83 0.66
N LEU A 662 8.82 -24.46 -0.03
CA LEU A 662 8.79 -24.28 -1.47
C LEU A 662 9.78 -23.21 -1.95
N ALA A 663 10.03 -22.17 -1.14
CA ALA A 663 11.01 -21.13 -1.44
C ALA A 663 12.47 -21.57 -1.30
N ILE A 664 12.75 -22.70 -0.63
CA ILE A 664 14.14 -23.13 -0.39
C ILE A 664 14.49 -24.52 -0.92
N ILE A 665 13.53 -25.44 -1.01
CA ILE A 665 13.77 -26.81 -1.52
C ILE A 665 14.48 -26.79 -2.89
N PRO A 666 14.08 -25.97 -3.88
CA PRO A 666 14.77 -25.93 -5.17
C PRO A 666 16.25 -25.55 -5.05
N ILE A 667 16.58 -24.63 -4.14
CA ILE A 667 17.97 -24.22 -3.87
C ILE A 667 18.70 -25.35 -3.14
N LEU A 668 18.10 -25.95 -2.12
CA LEU A 668 18.75 -27.02 -1.36
C LEU A 668 19.00 -28.25 -2.21
N GLN A 669 18.14 -28.53 -3.20
CA GLN A 669 18.34 -29.62 -4.16
C GLN A 669 19.66 -29.48 -4.93
N MET A 670 20.17 -28.26 -5.10
CA MET A 670 21.45 -28.01 -5.76
C MET A 670 22.66 -28.27 -4.87
N TYR A 671 22.55 -28.02 -3.57
CA TYR A 671 23.66 -28.08 -2.62
C TYR A 671 23.67 -29.36 -1.77
N ASP A 672 22.51 -29.81 -1.31
CA ASP A 672 22.32 -30.97 -0.43
C ASP A 672 20.96 -31.67 -0.71
N PRO A 673 20.87 -32.48 -1.79
CA PRO A 673 19.64 -33.19 -2.17
C PRO A 673 18.99 -34.03 -1.05
N PRO A 674 19.75 -34.76 -0.20
CA PRO A 674 19.18 -35.48 0.93
C PRO A 674 18.41 -34.59 1.90
N SER A 675 18.93 -33.39 2.21
CA SER A 675 18.23 -32.45 3.10
C SER A 675 17.00 -31.84 2.44
N ALA A 676 17.07 -31.55 1.14
CA ALA A 676 15.92 -31.12 0.36
C ALA A 676 14.78 -32.15 0.43
N GLN A 677 15.09 -33.44 0.28
CA GLN A 677 14.11 -34.53 0.43
C GLN A 677 13.51 -34.57 1.85
N ILE A 678 14.31 -34.39 2.90
CA ILE A 678 13.80 -34.35 4.28
C ILE A 678 12.81 -33.20 4.47
N LEU A 679 13.11 -32.02 3.91
CA LEU A 679 12.20 -30.88 3.95
C LEU A 679 10.92 -31.17 3.17
N GLU A 680 11.03 -31.78 1.99
CA GLU A 680 9.87 -32.15 1.19
C GLU A 680 8.92 -33.10 1.93
N GLU A 681 9.47 -34.12 2.58
CA GLU A 681 8.72 -35.13 3.32
C GLU A 681 8.07 -34.60 4.61
N ASN A 682 8.60 -33.53 5.19
CA ASN A 682 8.15 -33.00 6.48
C ASN A 682 7.34 -31.72 6.37
N MET A 683 7.65 -30.85 5.41
CA MET A 683 7.11 -29.50 5.31
C MET A 683 6.03 -29.35 4.25
N ILE A 684 6.06 -30.17 3.18
CA ILE A 684 5.03 -30.10 2.14
C ILE A 684 3.78 -30.83 2.64
N THR A 685 2.66 -30.10 2.72
CA THR A 685 1.43 -30.65 3.29
C THR A 685 0.75 -31.61 2.32
N HIS A 686 0.24 -32.70 2.87
CA HIS A 686 -0.51 -33.72 2.14
C HIS A 686 -1.77 -34.07 2.93
N SER A 687 -2.89 -34.27 2.21
CA SER A 687 -4.16 -34.57 2.85
C SER A 687 -4.08 -35.86 3.68
N GLY A 688 -4.48 -35.78 4.95
CA GLY A 688 -4.48 -36.90 5.88
C GLY A 688 -3.10 -37.33 6.41
N ILE A 689 -2.02 -36.62 6.05
CA ILE A 689 -0.67 -36.88 6.57
C ILE A 689 -0.35 -35.86 7.67
N LYS A 690 0.19 -36.33 8.79
CA LYS A 690 0.67 -35.45 9.87
C LYS A 690 1.86 -34.61 9.32
N PRO A 691 1.84 -33.28 9.47
CA PRO A 691 3.00 -32.44 9.17
C PRO A 691 4.20 -32.82 10.06
N VAL A 692 5.41 -32.53 9.59
CA VAL A 692 6.67 -32.67 10.35
C VAL A 692 6.79 -34.05 11.02
N ARG A 693 6.48 -35.11 10.26
CA ARG A 693 6.40 -36.49 10.77
C ARG A 693 7.69 -37.01 11.41
N GLY A 694 8.83 -36.50 11.01
CA GLY A 694 10.15 -36.82 11.56
C GLY A 694 10.57 -35.97 12.76
N GLY A 695 9.73 -35.02 13.17
CA GLY A 695 9.96 -34.09 14.27
C GLY A 695 10.80 -32.88 13.86
N ALA A 696 10.60 -31.77 14.56
CA ALA A 696 11.24 -30.48 14.25
C ALA A 696 12.79 -30.58 14.22
N GLN A 697 13.38 -31.40 15.07
CA GLN A 697 14.84 -31.59 15.10
C GLN A 697 15.38 -32.29 13.84
N GLN A 698 14.62 -33.18 13.19
CA GLN A 698 15.07 -33.80 11.95
C GLN A 698 15.16 -32.75 10.84
N VAL A 699 14.16 -31.87 10.77
CA VAL A 699 14.17 -30.72 9.85
C VAL A 699 15.34 -29.79 10.18
N ALA A 700 15.59 -29.50 11.46
CA ALA A 700 16.72 -28.67 11.88
C ALA A 700 18.08 -29.26 11.48
N ASN A 701 18.26 -30.58 11.64
CA ASN A 701 19.49 -31.26 11.20
C ASN A 701 19.69 -31.16 9.69
N ALA A 702 18.62 -31.32 8.90
CA ALA A 702 18.67 -31.17 7.45
C ALA A 702 19.03 -29.72 7.05
N ILE A 703 18.39 -28.74 7.69
CA ILE A 703 18.71 -27.32 7.50
C ILE A 703 20.18 -27.04 7.84
N GLY A 704 20.69 -27.58 8.95
CA GLY A 704 22.09 -27.42 9.36
C GLY A 704 23.08 -28.04 8.37
N SER A 705 22.81 -29.24 7.87
CA SER A 705 23.63 -29.89 6.83
C SER A 705 23.66 -29.08 5.53
N ALA A 706 22.49 -28.63 5.07
CA ALA A 706 22.39 -27.84 3.86
C ALA A 706 23.07 -26.47 3.99
N ALA A 707 22.91 -25.80 5.14
CA ALA A 707 23.59 -24.55 5.43
C ALA A 707 25.12 -24.72 5.34
N LEU A 708 25.66 -25.79 5.93
CA LEU A 708 27.09 -26.08 5.85
C LEU A 708 27.55 -26.33 4.40
N ALA A 709 26.74 -27.03 3.59
CA ALA A 709 27.03 -27.26 2.18
C ALA A 709 27.06 -25.96 1.34
N MET A 710 26.32 -24.92 1.77
CA MET A 710 26.33 -23.58 1.18
C MET A 710 27.39 -22.65 1.78
N GLY A 711 28.21 -23.13 2.72
CA GLY A 711 29.23 -22.32 3.40
C GLY A 711 28.71 -21.46 4.56
N ILE A 712 27.45 -21.63 4.96
CA ILE A 712 26.85 -20.96 6.13
C ILE A 712 27.14 -21.78 7.38
N SER A 713 27.59 -21.15 8.46
CA SER A 713 27.74 -21.86 9.73
C SER A 713 26.35 -22.27 10.26
N PRO A 714 26.11 -23.54 10.64
CA PRO A 714 24.86 -23.92 11.28
C PRO A 714 24.56 -23.15 12.57
N ARG A 715 25.58 -22.53 13.19
CA ARG A 715 25.44 -21.65 14.35
C ARG A 715 24.81 -20.30 14.02
N ASP A 716 25.01 -19.80 12.79
CA ASP A 716 24.44 -18.52 12.34
C ASP A 716 22.92 -18.60 12.14
N LEU A 717 22.37 -19.81 12.06
CA LEU A 717 20.94 -20.04 12.04
C LEU A 717 20.29 -19.86 13.42
N GLY A 718 21.07 -19.96 14.50
CA GLY A 718 20.57 -19.96 15.88
C GLY A 718 19.84 -21.25 16.25
N SER A 719 19.26 -21.28 17.45
CA SER A 719 18.62 -22.49 18.01
C SER A 719 17.52 -22.13 19.01
N THR A 720 16.55 -23.03 19.20
CA THR A 720 15.56 -22.97 20.29
C THR A 720 15.67 -24.20 21.19
N SER A 721 14.85 -24.30 22.23
CA SER A 721 14.77 -25.49 23.09
C SER A 721 14.31 -26.75 22.34
N GLU A 722 13.48 -26.57 21.31
CA GLU A 722 12.83 -27.63 20.55
C GLU A 722 13.70 -28.14 19.39
N ALA A 723 14.52 -27.25 18.80
CA ALA A 723 15.32 -27.60 17.64
C ALA A 723 16.63 -26.79 17.53
N ASP A 724 17.73 -27.49 17.26
CA ASP A 724 19.06 -26.91 17.08
C ASP A 724 19.70 -27.41 15.77
N PRO A 725 19.82 -26.57 14.72
CA PRO A 725 20.51 -26.89 13.47
C PRO A 725 22.01 -27.22 13.64
N SER A 726 22.63 -26.74 14.72
CA SER A 726 24.04 -26.95 15.02
C SER A 726 24.30 -28.21 15.87
N ARG A 727 23.26 -28.97 16.22
CA ARG A 727 23.35 -30.13 17.12
C ARG A 727 24.35 -31.19 16.67
N LEU A 728 24.40 -31.46 15.36
CA LEU A 728 25.35 -32.43 14.78
C LEU A 728 26.81 -31.93 14.78
N TYR A 729 27.03 -30.64 15.09
CA TYR A 729 28.30 -29.93 15.00
C TYR A 729 28.75 -29.36 16.37
N GLY A 730 28.36 -30.03 17.45
CA GLY A 730 28.73 -29.67 18.83
C GLY A 730 27.78 -28.68 19.52
N GLY A 731 26.67 -28.30 18.86
CA GLY A 731 25.60 -27.46 19.42
C GLY A 731 25.97 -25.99 19.65
N SER A 732 24.95 -25.16 19.84
CA SER A 732 25.11 -23.77 20.26
C SER A 732 25.11 -23.68 21.79
N PRO A 733 25.91 -22.79 22.41
CA PRO A 733 25.76 -22.50 23.84
C PRO A 733 24.31 -22.04 24.10
N SER A 734 23.66 -22.61 25.12
CA SER A 734 22.25 -22.34 25.41
C SER A 734 21.95 -20.84 25.42
N PRO A 735 20.85 -20.38 24.80
CA PRO A 735 20.51 -18.97 24.77
C PRO A 735 20.28 -18.46 26.20
N SER A 736 21.11 -17.51 26.64
CA SER A 736 20.89 -16.79 27.88
C SER A 736 19.75 -15.80 27.65
N ILE A 737 18.58 -16.07 28.22
CA ILE A 737 17.43 -15.17 28.20
C ILE A 737 17.85 -13.84 28.84
N GLN A 738 18.06 -12.78 28.04
CA GLN A 738 18.14 -11.41 28.55
C GLN A 738 16.74 -10.78 28.44
N PRO A 739 16.07 -10.47 29.57
CA PRO A 739 14.81 -9.76 29.53
C PRO A 739 15.06 -8.30 29.17
N ARG A 740 14.75 -7.88 27.94
CA ARG A 740 14.47 -6.47 27.66
C ARG A 740 13.01 -6.19 28.03
N LEU A 741 12.80 -5.17 28.86
CA LEU A 741 11.48 -4.64 29.19
C LEU A 741 10.79 -4.13 27.92
N LEU A 742 9.76 -4.83 27.47
CA LEU A 742 8.73 -4.29 26.59
C LEU A 742 7.68 -3.60 27.46
N SER A 743 7.65 -2.27 27.45
CA SER A 743 6.41 -1.54 27.70
C SER A 743 5.55 -1.67 26.44
N ALA A 744 4.35 -2.23 26.62
CA ALA A 744 3.28 -2.35 25.63
C ALA A 744 3.57 -3.26 24.42
N LEU A 745 3.39 -4.58 24.58
CA LEU A 745 2.90 -5.50 23.54
C LEU A 745 2.42 -6.85 24.14
N ALA A 746 1.94 -6.81 25.39
CA ALA A 746 1.28 -7.93 26.05
C ALA A 746 -0.24 -7.70 26.07
N THR A 747 -0.85 -7.53 24.88
CA THR A 747 -2.33 -7.47 24.78
C THR A 747 -2.94 -7.97 23.46
N VAL A 748 -2.23 -8.76 22.65
CA VAL A 748 -2.87 -9.49 21.52
C VAL A 748 -2.51 -10.99 21.47
N GLY A 749 -1.66 -11.47 22.38
CA GLY A 749 -1.23 -12.88 22.39
C GLY A 749 -1.94 -13.81 23.39
N THR A 750 -2.96 -13.35 24.14
CA THR A 750 -3.40 -14.06 25.36
C THR A 750 -4.91 -14.37 25.46
N ILE A 751 -5.69 -14.33 24.37
CA ILE A 751 -7.12 -14.71 24.40
C ILE A 751 -7.48 -15.93 23.53
N VAL A 752 -6.52 -16.63 22.91
CA VAL A 752 -6.82 -17.90 22.19
C VAL A 752 -6.22 -19.16 22.84
N PHE A 753 -5.35 -19.03 23.85
CA PHE A 753 -4.87 -20.18 24.62
C PHE A 753 -5.68 -20.39 25.90
N LEU A 754 -6.93 -20.87 25.76
CA LEU A 754 -7.70 -21.66 26.74
C LEU A 754 -9.15 -21.84 26.25
N LEU A 755 -9.33 -22.56 25.14
CA LEU A 755 -10.38 -23.57 24.90
C LEU A 755 -10.31 -23.99 23.43
N PHE A 756 -9.94 -25.27 23.27
CA PHE A 756 -9.76 -26.09 22.06
C PHE A 756 -8.35 -26.15 21.48
#